data_AF-A0A3D6EG51-F1
#
_entry.id   AF-A0A3D6EG51-F1
#
_cell.length_a   1.000
_cell.length_b   1.000
_cell.length_c   1.000
_cell.angle_alpha   90.00
_cell.angle_beta   90.00
_cell.angle_gamma   90.00
#
_symmetry.space_group_name_H-M   'P 1'
#
loop_
_entity.id
_entity.type
_entity.pdbx_description
1 polymer ?
#
loop_
_entity_poly.entity_id
_entity_poly.type
_entity_poly.pdbx_seq_one_letter_code
_entity_poly.pdbx_strand_id
1 'polypeptide(L)'
;MRNSGSIVSESSRRIAKNTLLLYVRMLVLMFVGLFTSRVVLSALGETDYGVYNAVGGMVTVFTFVTASISAAISRYLAFEIGRSGEVERLRKVFSAGSAVLVVFALILVVLAETLGRWFLYTRMNIPPDRVGSAGVVLQCSLVALVVQLLSVPYNAAIIAHEKMSAFAFISLLEAALKLVVAIVVKYAMCDKLVLYAVLVASVALVVRLCYGLYCRAHFAESRGKFILEPALMKEMLSFSGWNFFGSGAYVLNTQGVTVLVNIFFGVAMNAARGVAMQIENIAKQFVSNFLTAINPQITKSWAAGDRDRCFSLVFKASKFSCLGILVVLIPLMFEAESVLGLWLTVVPEHSSAFVRLALVGLMLDMFGNPLLTLMLATGKVRNYYLVTGLTSFLCLPLVWASFRLGAPAEWSYWGFISVYAIVFLQKLLFVRSETGFPIMKFLKKVVLPLLVLIVLSSLLPFLVYILLPQGIIRLLLVCIVSWGSIFVLACITMLTPGERAFVTRKIGRSRVPLRWALEDDYYEIFGRRPNLKEPLRYTEKIQKYILEERNPLFHRLVDKVDVKQYVASAIGEEYVVPTIGTWNRVEDIDWEALPEKFVLKCTHDSGSAVICEDKSSFDYTGACLKLSSCLKRDYWKSFREWAYKGLSHRIIAEPFLRCLVQSSSTSDVCDYKFFCFNGVPKVMFVATDRNVPGRETKFDFFDMDFRRLDFCNGHPNADSAPLCPEKFELMKLFAARLSAGIPQVRVDFYEIGGKVYFGEFTFYHWRGLVPFEPDEWDFKMGSLWGE
;
A
#
# COMPACT_ATOMS: atom_id res chain seq x y z
N MET A 1 13.29 15.95 14.89
CA MET A 1 13.35 15.51 13.47
C MET A 1 12.01 15.00 12.91
N ARG A 2 11.07 15.87 12.49
CA ARG A 2 9.74 15.44 11.98
C ARG A 2 9.47 15.66 10.48
N ASN A 3 10.39 16.25 9.69
CA ASN A 3 10.00 16.84 8.39
C ASN A 3 10.60 16.26 7.10
N SER A 4 11.61 15.38 7.09
CA SER A 4 12.11 14.80 5.81
C SER A 4 11.38 13.50 5.40
N GLY A 5 10.76 12.79 6.35
CA GLY A 5 9.96 11.58 6.09
C GLY A 5 8.51 11.83 5.65
N SER A 6 8.03 13.07 5.67
CA SER A 6 6.60 13.40 5.49
C SER A 6 6.15 13.34 4.02
N ILE A 7 6.97 13.78 3.07
CA ILE A 7 6.57 13.93 1.66
C ILE A 7 6.46 12.57 0.95
N VAL A 8 7.39 11.64 1.20
CA VAL A 8 7.35 10.27 0.64
C VAL A 8 6.19 9.45 1.24
N SER A 9 5.88 9.70 2.52
CA SER A 9 4.76 9.11 3.25
C SER A 9 3.41 9.57 2.69
N GLU A 10 3.26 10.86 2.36
CA GLU A 10 1.99 11.41 1.90
C GLU A 10 1.58 10.92 0.50
N SER A 11 2.53 10.90 -0.46
CA SER A 11 2.30 10.38 -1.82
C SER A 11 1.89 8.91 -1.79
N SER A 12 2.58 8.10 -0.98
CA SER A 12 2.30 6.66 -0.85
C SER A 12 0.96 6.40 -0.15
N ARG A 13 0.64 7.19 0.89
CA ARG A 13 -0.66 7.15 1.57
C ARG A 13 -1.80 7.53 0.64
N ARG A 14 -1.59 8.53 -0.24
CA ARG A 14 -2.57 8.96 -1.25
C ARG A 14 -2.83 7.86 -2.27
N ILE A 15 -1.78 7.19 -2.78
CA ILE A 15 -1.93 6.01 -3.67
C ILE A 15 -2.79 4.95 -2.98
N ALA A 16 -2.44 4.55 -1.76
CA ALA A 16 -3.16 3.49 -1.04
C ALA A 16 -4.64 3.84 -0.83
N LYS A 17 -4.95 5.07 -0.40
CA LYS A 17 -6.33 5.56 -0.23
C LYS A 17 -7.10 5.57 -1.55
N ASN A 18 -6.47 6.07 -2.61
CA ASN A 18 -7.08 6.16 -3.93
C ASN A 18 -7.38 4.78 -4.51
N THR A 19 -6.42 3.86 -4.44
CA THR A 19 -6.59 2.47 -4.85
C THR A 19 -7.72 1.79 -4.08
N LEU A 20 -7.78 1.95 -2.74
CA LEU A 20 -8.84 1.36 -1.93
C LEU A 20 -10.23 1.88 -2.34
N LEU A 21 -10.36 3.18 -2.58
CA LEU A 21 -11.61 3.77 -3.06
C LEU A 21 -12.04 3.20 -4.42
N LEU A 22 -11.10 2.99 -5.33
CA LEU A 22 -11.38 2.41 -6.64
C LEU A 22 -11.77 0.93 -6.55
N TYR A 23 -11.23 0.17 -5.60
CA TYR A 23 -11.66 -1.20 -5.33
C TYR A 23 -13.06 -1.28 -4.74
N VAL A 24 -13.37 -0.46 -3.72
CA VAL A 24 -14.73 -0.38 -3.15
C VAL A 24 -15.73 -0.01 -4.25
N ARG A 25 -15.41 0.99 -5.06
CA ARG A 25 -16.20 1.36 -6.23
C ARG A 25 -16.42 0.17 -7.17
N MET A 26 -15.36 -0.54 -7.55
CA MET A 26 -15.45 -1.67 -8.48
C MET A 26 -16.41 -2.75 -7.96
N LEU A 27 -16.30 -3.12 -6.68
CA LEU A 27 -17.16 -4.14 -6.07
C LEU A 27 -18.63 -3.69 -6.06
N VAL A 28 -18.91 -2.45 -5.69
CA VAL A 28 -20.27 -1.90 -5.69
C VAL A 28 -20.83 -1.82 -7.12
N LEU A 29 -20.05 -1.34 -8.09
CA LEU A 29 -20.48 -1.27 -9.50
C LEU A 29 -20.78 -2.65 -10.07
N MET A 30 -19.97 -3.66 -9.73
CA MET A 30 -20.19 -5.04 -10.15
C MET A 30 -21.51 -5.58 -9.59
N PHE A 31 -21.78 -5.39 -8.29
CA PHE A 31 -23.02 -5.83 -7.66
C PHE A 31 -24.25 -5.11 -8.22
N VAL A 32 -24.19 -3.77 -8.30
CA VAL A 32 -25.29 -2.95 -8.85
C VAL A 32 -25.53 -3.29 -10.31
N GLY A 33 -24.49 -3.52 -11.11
CA GLY A 33 -24.61 -3.90 -12.52
C GLY A 33 -25.33 -5.23 -12.73
N LEU A 34 -24.96 -6.26 -11.96
CA LEU A 34 -25.60 -7.59 -12.00
C LEU A 34 -27.08 -7.53 -11.57
N PHE A 35 -27.38 -6.72 -10.55
CA PHE A 35 -28.76 -6.54 -10.11
C PHE A 35 -29.58 -5.74 -11.13
N THR A 36 -29.02 -4.66 -11.66
CA THR A 36 -29.69 -3.78 -12.63
C THR A 36 -30.06 -4.54 -13.90
N SER A 37 -29.15 -5.36 -14.46
CA SER A 37 -29.46 -6.13 -15.68
C SER A 37 -30.65 -7.08 -15.50
N ARG A 38 -30.77 -7.73 -14.33
CA ARG A 38 -31.92 -8.58 -13.99
C ARG A 38 -33.22 -7.79 -13.92
N VAL A 39 -33.20 -6.63 -13.25
CA VAL A 39 -34.39 -5.77 -13.13
C VAL A 39 -34.81 -5.23 -14.49
N VAL A 40 -33.86 -4.79 -15.33
CA VAL A 40 -34.14 -4.29 -16.68
C VAL A 40 -34.73 -5.39 -17.56
N LEU A 41 -34.16 -6.60 -17.55
CA LEU A 41 -34.70 -7.74 -18.30
C LEU A 41 -36.13 -8.08 -17.84
N SER A 42 -36.38 -8.11 -16.53
CA SER A 42 -37.72 -8.33 -15.99
C SER A 42 -38.71 -7.22 -16.32
N ALA A 43 -38.24 -5.98 -16.46
CA ALA A 43 -39.08 -4.83 -16.74
C ALA A 43 -39.46 -4.72 -18.23
N LEU A 44 -38.47 -4.90 -19.13
CA LEU A 44 -38.62 -4.79 -20.58
C LEU A 44 -39.17 -6.09 -21.21
N GLY A 45 -38.87 -7.25 -20.63
CA GLY A 45 -39.08 -8.53 -21.31
C GLY A 45 -38.00 -8.83 -22.33
N GLU A 46 -37.94 -10.09 -22.78
CA GLU A 46 -36.84 -10.61 -23.61
C GLU A 46 -36.72 -9.89 -24.95
N THR A 47 -37.84 -9.61 -25.62
CA THR A 47 -37.87 -8.97 -26.93
C THR A 47 -37.34 -7.53 -26.88
N ASP A 48 -37.88 -6.67 -26.01
CA ASP A 48 -37.47 -5.27 -25.91
C ASP A 48 -36.05 -5.15 -25.35
N TYR A 49 -35.65 -6.03 -24.43
CA TYR A 49 -34.28 -6.12 -23.95
C TYR A 49 -33.29 -6.52 -25.07
N GLY A 50 -33.69 -7.46 -25.93
CA GLY A 50 -32.93 -7.87 -27.12
C GLY A 50 -32.76 -6.73 -28.11
N VAL A 51 -33.85 -6.01 -28.44
CA VAL A 51 -33.82 -4.84 -29.33
C VAL A 51 -32.91 -3.74 -28.75
N TYR A 52 -33.04 -3.43 -27.46
CA TYR A 52 -32.18 -2.43 -26.81
C TYR A 52 -30.70 -2.80 -26.90
N ASN A 53 -30.33 -4.04 -26.59
CA ASN A 53 -28.94 -4.48 -26.63
C ASN A 53 -28.38 -4.54 -28.05
N ALA A 54 -29.17 -4.94 -29.05
CA ALA A 54 -28.73 -4.97 -30.44
C ALA A 54 -28.45 -3.55 -30.97
N VAL A 55 -29.39 -2.63 -30.77
CA VAL A 55 -29.27 -1.24 -31.24
C VAL A 55 -28.22 -0.47 -30.45
N GLY A 56 -28.23 -0.57 -29.12
CA GLY A 56 -27.22 0.06 -28.26
C GLY A 56 -25.83 -0.52 -28.49
N GLY A 57 -25.74 -1.83 -28.71
CA GLY A 57 -24.51 -2.55 -29.06
C GLY A 57 -23.82 -1.96 -30.28
N MET A 58 -24.59 -1.69 -31.34
CA MET A 58 -24.08 -1.03 -32.55
C MET A 58 -23.38 0.30 -32.26
N VAL A 59 -23.96 1.14 -31.39
CA VAL A 59 -23.40 2.45 -31.03
C VAL A 59 -22.18 2.29 -30.10
N THR A 60 -22.19 1.31 -29.19
CA THR A 60 -21.06 1.07 -28.28
C THR A 60 -19.78 0.64 -28.99
N VAL A 61 -19.85 0.08 -30.20
CA VAL A 61 -18.67 -0.22 -31.02
C VAL A 61 -17.83 1.03 -31.31
N PHE A 62 -18.37 2.25 -31.20
CA PHE A 62 -17.58 3.47 -31.38
C PHE A 62 -16.86 3.94 -30.11
N THR A 63 -17.18 3.37 -28.94
CA THR A 63 -16.62 3.81 -27.66
C THR A 63 -15.15 3.42 -27.44
N PHE A 64 -14.61 2.41 -28.12
CA PHE A 64 -13.23 1.97 -27.86
C PHE A 64 -12.18 3.04 -28.26
N VAL A 65 -12.49 3.90 -29.25
CA VAL A 65 -11.63 5.03 -29.66
C VAL A 65 -11.45 6.04 -28.52
N THR A 66 -12.45 6.14 -27.63
CA THR A 66 -12.47 7.13 -26.54
C THR A 66 -11.39 6.87 -25.50
N ALA A 67 -11.02 5.60 -25.28
CA ALA A 67 -9.98 5.24 -24.32
C ALA A 67 -8.62 5.81 -24.73
N SER A 68 -8.29 5.77 -26.03
CA SER A 68 -7.02 6.29 -26.54
C SER A 68 -6.91 7.81 -26.39
N ILE A 69 -8.01 8.53 -26.66
CA ILE A 69 -8.07 9.99 -26.51
C ILE A 69 -8.08 10.38 -25.04
N SER A 70 -8.83 9.68 -24.19
CA SER A 70 -8.85 9.88 -22.73
C SER A 70 -7.46 9.73 -22.13
N ALA A 71 -6.74 8.67 -22.50
CA ALA A 71 -5.36 8.45 -22.08
C ALA A 71 -4.42 9.57 -22.53
N ALA A 72 -4.60 10.08 -23.75
CA ALA A 72 -3.83 11.23 -24.25
C ALA A 72 -4.09 12.48 -23.40
N ILE A 73 -5.36 12.90 -23.23
CA ILE A 73 -5.71 14.07 -22.44
C ILE A 73 -5.18 13.93 -21.00
N SER A 74 -5.39 12.77 -20.37
CA SER A 74 -4.91 12.51 -19.01
C SER A 74 -3.38 12.59 -18.91
N ARG A 75 -2.65 12.11 -19.92
CA ARG A 75 -1.19 12.19 -19.97
C ARG A 75 -0.72 13.63 -20.13
N TYR A 76 -1.26 14.40 -21.07
CA TYR A 76 -0.83 15.78 -21.30
C TYR A 76 -1.15 16.67 -20.09
N LEU A 77 -2.32 16.50 -19.47
CA LEU A 77 -2.65 17.21 -18.23
C LEU A 77 -1.69 16.82 -17.09
N ALA A 78 -1.45 15.53 -16.87
CA ALA A 78 -0.52 15.07 -15.84
C ALA A 78 0.91 15.57 -16.09
N PHE A 79 1.34 15.65 -17.35
CA PHE A 79 2.65 16.17 -17.73
C PHE A 79 2.78 17.67 -17.40
N GLU A 80 1.81 18.49 -17.80
CA GLU A 80 1.82 19.92 -17.49
C GLU A 80 1.71 20.21 -15.99
N ILE A 81 0.92 19.42 -15.24
CA ILE A 81 0.87 19.49 -13.77
C ILE A 81 2.24 19.19 -13.15
N GLY A 82 2.99 18.23 -13.70
CA GLY A 82 4.31 17.86 -13.21
C GLY A 82 5.42 18.85 -13.56
N ARG A 83 5.29 19.57 -14.69
CA ARG A 83 6.31 20.51 -15.17
C ARG A 83 6.25 21.88 -14.48
N SER A 84 5.11 22.55 -14.54
CA SER A 84 4.94 23.92 -14.00
C SER A 84 3.58 24.15 -13.33
N GLY A 85 2.55 23.39 -13.70
CA GLY A 85 1.19 23.59 -13.19
C GLY A 85 0.54 24.89 -13.67
N GLU A 86 1.09 25.55 -14.69
CA GLU A 86 0.56 26.80 -15.22
C GLU A 86 -0.85 26.62 -15.76
N VAL A 87 -1.79 27.39 -15.20
CA VAL A 87 -3.21 27.29 -15.53
C VAL A 87 -3.48 27.53 -17.01
N GLU A 88 -2.73 28.43 -17.66
CA GLU A 88 -2.93 28.72 -19.08
C GLU A 88 -2.56 27.54 -19.98
N ARG A 89 -1.43 26.86 -19.72
CA ARG A 89 -1.02 25.66 -20.45
C ARG A 89 -1.98 24.51 -20.21
N LEU A 90 -2.42 24.30 -18.96
CA LEU A 90 -3.44 23.31 -18.64
C LEU A 90 -4.76 23.59 -19.36
N ARG A 91 -5.18 24.86 -19.45
CA ARG A 91 -6.37 25.27 -20.20
C ARG A 91 -6.23 25.02 -21.70
N LYS A 92 -5.05 25.25 -22.30
CA LYS A 92 -4.75 24.93 -23.71
C LYS A 92 -4.89 23.43 -23.97
N VAL A 93 -4.29 22.58 -23.12
CA VAL A 93 -4.43 21.11 -23.22
C VAL A 93 -5.88 20.66 -23.08
N PHE A 94 -6.60 21.17 -22.08
CA PHE A 94 -8.01 20.84 -21.86
C PHE A 94 -8.87 21.24 -23.06
N SER A 95 -8.69 22.47 -23.56
CA SER A 95 -9.42 23.01 -24.72
C SER A 95 -9.13 22.23 -25.99
N ALA A 96 -7.86 21.92 -26.28
CA ALA A 96 -7.45 21.12 -27.42
C ALA A 96 -8.04 19.70 -27.37
N GLY A 97 -7.96 19.04 -26.21
CA GLY A 97 -8.55 17.71 -26.00
C GLY A 97 -10.07 17.70 -26.18
N SER A 98 -10.77 18.70 -25.62
CA SER A 98 -12.20 18.88 -25.83
C SER A 98 -12.55 19.12 -27.31
N ALA A 99 -11.80 19.96 -28.03
CA ALA A 99 -12.04 20.24 -29.43
C ALA A 99 -11.88 18.98 -30.31
N VAL A 100 -10.84 18.18 -30.07
CA VAL A 100 -10.63 16.90 -30.76
C VAL A 100 -11.83 15.97 -30.56
N LEU A 101 -12.38 15.91 -29.34
CA LEU A 101 -13.55 15.07 -29.04
C LEU A 101 -14.85 15.60 -29.64
N VAL A 102 -15.04 16.92 -29.76
CA VAL A 102 -16.18 17.50 -30.46
C VAL A 102 -16.14 17.12 -31.94
N VAL A 103 -14.99 17.27 -32.60
CA VAL A 103 -14.82 16.86 -34.00
C VAL A 103 -15.11 15.36 -34.16
N PHE A 104 -14.58 14.53 -33.26
CA PHE A 104 -14.84 13.09 -33.30
C PHE A 104 -16.32 12.75 -33.06
N ALA A 105 -17.00 13.43 -32.13
CA ALA A 105 -18.43 13.23 -31.88
C ALA A 105 -19.28 13.61 -33.11
N LEU A 106 -18.93 14.68 -33.82
CA LEU A 106 -19.61 15.07 -35.07
C LEU A 106 -19.45 14.00 -36.15
N ILE A 107 -18.24 13.46 -36.32
CA ILE A 107 -17.99 12.35 -37.26
C ILE A 107 -18.86 11.14 -36.89
N LEU A 108 -18.94 10.80 -35.60
CA LEU A 108 -19.75 9.68 -35.13
C LEU A 108 -21.25 9.89 -35.34
N VAL A 109 -21.75 11.12 -35.15
CA VAL A 109 -23.16 11.45 -35.45
C VAL A 109 -23.45 11.21 -36.93
N VAL A 110 -22.59 11.70 -37.84
CA VAL A 110 -22.76 11.48 -39.28
C VAL A 110 -22.75 9.98 -39.61
N LEU A 111 -21.83 9.21 -39.04
CA LEU A 111 -21.76 7.76 -39.27
C LEU A 111 -22.98 7.02 -38.70
N ALA A 112 -23.47 7.39 -37.52
CA ALA A 112 -24.64 6.77 -36.91
C ALA A 112 -25.94 7.12 -37.66
N GLU A 113 -26.09 8.36 -38.13
CA GLU A 113 -27.27 8.79 -38.90
C GLU A 113 -27.31 8.17 -40.30
N THR A 114 -26.16 7.89 -40.90
CA THR A 114 -26.07 7.30 -42.23
C THR A 114 -26.04 5.77 -42.16
N LEU A 115 -24.91 5.21 -41.73
CA LEU A 115 -24.68 3.76 -41.66
C LEU A 115 -25.49 3.10 -40.56
N GLY A 116 -25.61 3.76 -39.39
CA GLY A 116 -26.40 3.25 -38.25
C GLY A 116 -27.87 3.04 -38.61
N ARG A 117 -28.47 4.07 -39.20
CA ARG A 117 -29.84 4.04 -39.66
C ARG A 117 -30.06 3.03 -40.77
N TRP A 118 -29.20 3.03 -41.79
CA TRP A 118 -29.27 2.03 -42.87
C TRP A 118 -29.25 0.59 -42.33
N PHE A 119 -28.31 0.31 -41.42
CA PHE A 119 -28.16 -1.02 -40.85
C PHE A 119 -29.38 -1.43 -40.01
N LEU A 120 -29.93 -0.51 -39.20
CA LEU A 120 -31.12 -0.75 -38.39
C LEU A 120 -32.34 -1.11 -39.25
N TYR A 121 -32.63 -0.34 -40.30
CA TYR A 121 -33.84 -0.55 -41.11
C TYR A 121 -33.69 -1.66 -42.17
N THR A 122 -32.47 -1.96 -42.62
CA THR A 122 -32.26 -2.87 -43.77
C THR A 122 -31.69 -4.23 -43.38
N ARG A 123 -30.93 -4.31 -42.28
CA ARG A 123 -30.15 -5.50 -41.91
C ARG A 123 -30.53 -6.10 -40.57
N MET A 124 -31.02 -5.30 -39.61
CA MET A 124 -31.51 -5.85 -38.34
C MET A 124 -32.89 -6.48 -38.51
N ASN A 125 -33.05 -7.69 -38.00
CA ASN A 125 -34.35 -8.35 -37.92
C ASN A 125 -35.07 -7.92 -36.63
N ILE A 126 -35.85 -6.84 -36.71
CA ILE A 126 -36.60 -6.27 -35.59
C ILE A 126 -38.09 -6.55 -35.82
N PRO A 127 -38.85 -6.96 -34.78
CA PRO A 127 -40.30 -7.10 -34.89
C PRO A 127 -40.95 -5.86 -35.52
N PRO A 128 -41.86 -6.00 -36.49
CA PRO A 128 -42.42 -4.88 -37.25
C PRO A 128 -43.02 -3.78 -36.37
N ASP A 129 -43.62 -4.17 -35.24
CA ASP A 129 -44.22 -3.30 -34.23
C ASP A 129 -43.19 -2.50 -33.41
N ARG A 130 -41.93 -2.94 -33.37
CA ARG A 130 -40.85 -2.30 -32.59
C ARG A 130 -39.82 -1.54 -33.40
N VAL A 131 -39.92 -1.53 -34.73
CA VAL A 131 -38.97 -0.80 -35.60
C VAL A 131 -38.95 0.70 -35.28
N GLY A 132 -40.12 1.30 -35.02
CA GLY A 132 -40.22 2.71 -34.60
C GLY A 132 -39.53 2.98 -33.27
N SER A 133 -39.81 2.17 -32.24
CA SER A 133 -39.17 2.27 -30.91
C SER A 133 -37.66 2.04 -30.99
N ALA A 134 -37.20 1.11 -31.84
CA ALA A 134 -35.79 0.87 -32.10
C ALA A 134 -35.08 2.08 -32.73
N GLY A 135 -35.75 2.82 -33.62
CA GLY A 135 -35.26 4.10 -34.14
C GLY A 135 -35.02 5.13 -33.03
N VAL A 136 -35.92 5.22 -32.03
CA VAL A 136 -35.74 6.10 -30.86
C VAL A 136 -34.60 5.62 -29.97
N VAL A 137 -34.45 4.31 -29.78
CA VAL A 137 -33.32 3.73 -29.04
C VAL A 137 -31.98 4.10 -29.69
N LEU A 138 -31.89 4.06 -31.02
CA LEU A 138 -30.67 4.45 -31.76
C LEU A 138 -30.32 5.92 -31.47
N GLN A 139 -31.30 6.82 -31.56
CA GLN A 139 -31.12 8.24 -31.30
C GLN A 139 -30.72 8.52 -29.85
N CYS A 140 -31.40 7.91 -28.87
CA CYS A 140 -31.06 8.06 -27.46
C CYS A 140 -29.67 7.50 -27.15
N SER A 141 -29.30 6.37 -27.76
CA SER A 141 -27.96 5.77 -27.61
C SER A 141 -26.88 6.67 -28.20
N LEU A 142 -27.14 7.30 -29.35
CA LEU A 142 -26.24 8.26 -29.97
C LEU A 142 -26.07 9.51 -29.09
N VAL A 143 -27.16 10.08 -28.56
CA VAL A 143 -27.10 11.20 -27.61
C VAL A 143 -26.28 10.83 -26.37
N ALA A 144 -26.54 9.66 -25.78
CA ALA A 144 -25.79 9.18 -24.62
C ALA A 144 -24.29 9.04 -24.93
N LEU A 145 -23.94 8.50 -26.10
CA LEU A 145 -22.56 8.37 -26.56
C LEU A 145 -21.87 9.74 -26.70
N VAL A 146 -22.53 10.70 -27.37
CA VAL A 146 -21.99 12.06 -27.55
C VAL A 146 -21.78 12.75 -26.20
N VAL A 147 -22.75 12.64 -25.29
CA VAL A 147 -22.64 13.20 -23.94
C VAL A 147 -21.49 12.56 -23.16
N GLN A 148 -21.30 11.25 -23.30
CA GLN A 148 -20.19 10.54 -22.67
C GLN A 148 -18.84 10.96 -23.26
N LEU A 149 -18.73 11.13 -24.58
CA LEU A 149 -17.55 11.67 -25.27
C LEU A 149 -17.17 13.05 -24.75
N LEU A 150 -18.15 13.94 -24.60
CA LEU A 150 -17.95 15.28 -24.05
C LEU A 150 -17.61 15.28 -22.55
N SER A 151 -17.81 14.17 -21.85
CA SER A 151 -17.40 13.97 -20.44
C SER A 151 -15.93 13.56 -20.30
N VAL A 152 -15.31 13.01 -21.35
CA VAL A 152 -13.94 12.45 -21.32
C VAL A 152 -12.89 13.44 -20.82
N PRO A 153 -12.84 14.73 -21.25
CA PRO A 153 -11.84 15.68 -20.76
C PRO A 153 -11.93 15.92 -19.27
N TYR A 154 -13.15 15.89 -18.72
CA TYR A 154 -13.42 16.12 -17.31
C TYR A 154 -12.97 14.93 -16.47
N ASN A 155 -13.25 13.71 -16.93
CA ASN A 155 -12.74 12.50 -16.30
C ASN A 155 -11.21 12.47 -16.31
N ALA A 156 -10.60 12.77 -17.46
CA ALA A 156 -9.15 12.86 -17.60
C ALA A 156 -8.52 13.90 -16.65
N ALA A 157 -9.16 15.06 -16.45
CA ALA A 157 -8.72 16.06 -15.49
C ALA A 157 -8.78 15.55 -14.03
N ILE A 158 -9.87 14.88 -13.63
CA ILE A 158 -9.99 14.29 -12.29
C ILE A 158 -8.89 13.27 -12.03
N ILE A 159 -8.63 12.39 -13.01
CA ILE A 159 -7.58 11.37 -12.95
C ILE A 159 -6.21 12.03 -12.88
N ALA A 160 -5.92 13.00 -13.75
CA ALA A 160 -4.66 13.73 -13.76
C ALA A 160 -4.38 14.46 -12.44
N HIS A 161 -5.42 15.00 -11.77
CA HIS A 161 -5.33 15.61 -10.43
C HIS A 161 -5.36 14.62 -9.26
N GLU A 162 -5.42 13.32 -9.54
CA GLU A 162 -5.47 12.24 -8.54
C GLU A 162 -6.68 12.34 -7.58
N LYS A 163 -7.77 12.98 -8.02
CA LYS A 163 -9.01 13.16 -7.24
C LYS A 163 -9.94 11.94 -7.38
N MET A 164 -9.41 10.76 -7.03
CA MET A 164 -10.09 9.47 -7.24
C MET A 164 -11.40 9.32 -6.44
N SER A 165 -11.59 10.07 -5.36
CA SER A 165 -12.86 10.09 -4.62
C SER A 165 -14.02 10.64 -5.45
N ALA A 166 -13.80 11.72 -6.20
CA ALA A 166 -14.82 12.30 -7.07
C ALA A 166 -15.11 11.36 -8.25
N PHE A 167 -14.06 10.79 -8.86
CA PHE A 167 -14.21 9.77 -9.89
C PHE A 167 -15.04 8.58 -9.39
N ALA A 168 -14.78 8.13 -8.16
CA ALA A 168 -15.51 7.01 -7.58
C ALA A 168 -16.98 7.34 -7.29
N PHE A 169 -17.25 8.45 -6.62
CA PHE A 169 -18.60 8.84 -6.25
C PHE A 169 -19.49 9.10 -7.47
N ILE A 170 -18.97 9.79 -8.49
CA ILE A 170 -19.74 10.08 -9.71
C ILE A 170 -20.08 8.77 -10.47
N SER A 171 -19.16 7.81 -10.55
CA SER A 171 -19.47 6.49 -11.12
C SER A 171 -20.52 5.73 -10.32
N LEU A 172 -20.48 5.80 -8.98
CA LEU A 172 -21.49 5.17 -8.12
C LEU A 172 -22.87 5.84 -8.28
N LEU A 173 -22.91 7.16 -8.42
CA LEU A 173 -24.12 7.91 -8.73
C LEU A 173 -24.71 7.47 -10.07
N GLU A 174 -23.89 7.32 -11.12
CA GLU A 174 -24.34 6.79 -12.42
C GLU A 174 -25.01 5.42 -12.29
N ALA A 175 -24.38 4.50 -11.55
CA ALA A 175 -24.94 3.16 -11.34
C ALA A 175 -26.24 3.19 -10.52
N ALA A 176 -26.31 4.01 -9.48
CA ALA A 176 -27.52 4.19 -8.67
C ALA A 176 -28.67 4.78 -9.50
N LEU A 177 -28.38 5.79 -10.34
CA LEU A 177 -29.38 6.37 -11.24
C LEU A 177 -29.88 5.35 -12.26
N LYS A 178 -29.00 4.54 -12.87
CA LYS A 178 -29.41 3.46 -13.78
C LYS A 178 -30.29 2.42 -13.09
N LEU A 179 -30.03 2.12 -11.82
CA LEU A 179 -30.89 1.24 -11.04
C LEU A 179 -32.28 1.87 -10.79
N VAL A 180 -32.33 3.17 -10.45
CA VAL A 180 -33.59 3.91 -10.32
C VAL A 180 -34.37 3.86 -11.63
N VAL A 181 -33.70 4.07 -12.77
CA VAL A 181 -34.32 3.95 -14.09
C VAL A 181 -34.93 2.57 -14.31
N ALA A 182 -34.20 1.50 -13.98
CA ALA A 182 -34.71 0.13 -14.10
C ALA A 182 -35.97 -0.11 -13.26
N ILE A 183 -36.01 0.44 -12.04
CA ILE A 183 -37.18 0.36 -11.14
C ILE A 183 -38.36 1.17 -11.69
N VAL A 184 -38.12 2.38 -12.18
CA VAL A 184 -39.17 3.24 -12.77
C VAL A 184 -39.79 2.57 -13.99
N VAL A 185 -38.98 2.00 -14.88
CA VAL A 185 -39.45 1.32 -16.09
C VAL A 185 -40.27 0.07 -15.76
N LYS A 186 -39.96 -0.61 -14.65
CA LYS A 186 -40.73 -1.77 -14.19
C LYS A 186 -42.22 -1.44 -13.95
N TYR A 187 -42.51 -0.26 -13.41
CA TYR A 187 -43.87 0.17 -13.06
C TYR A 187 -44.49 1.13 -14.08
N ALA A 188 -43.80 1.44 -15.16
CA ALA A 188 -44.30 2.33 -16.19
C ALA A 188 -45.41 1.68 -17.02
N MET A 189 -46.44 2.48 -17.35
CA MET A 189 -47.59 2.08 -18.17
C MET A 189 -47.46 2.49 -19.65
N CYS A 190 -46.40 3.23 -20.01
CA CYS A 190 -46.09 3.63 -21.39
C CYS A 190 -45.12 2.65 -22.07
N ASP A 191 -44.68 2.94 -23.31
CA ASP A 191 -43.67 2.13 -23.99
C ASP A 191 -42.37 2.10 -23.17
N LYS A 192 -42.14 0.96 -22.52
CA LYS A 192 -41.03 0.73 -21.60
C LYS A 192 -39.67 0.80 -22.29
N LEU A 193 -39.59 0.38 -23.55
CA LEU A 193 -38.35 0.40 -24.34
C LEU A 193 -37.93 1.85 -24.62
N VAL A 194 -38.88 2.67 -25.10
CA VAL A 194 -38.65 4.10 -25.37
C VAL A 194 -38.32 4.84 -24.08
N LEU A 195 -39.12 4.62 -23.02
CA LEU A 195 -38.90 5.24 -21.71
C LEU A 195 -37.50 4.90 -21.16
N TYR A 196 -37.10 3.63 -21.22
CA TYR A 196 -35.80 3.20 -20.76
C TYR A 196 -34.66 3.90 -21.52
N ALA A 197 -34.74 3.97 -22.86
CA ALA A 197 -33.73 4.62 -23.67
C ALA A 197 -33.59 6.13 -23.36
N VAL A 198 -34.72 6.84 -23.22
CA VAL A 198 -34.74 8.27 -22.86
C VAL A 198 -34.18 8.51 -21.46
N LEU A 199 -34.55 7.68 -20.49
CA LEU A 199 -34.07 7.81 -19.12
C LEU A 199 -32.58 7.49 -19.02
N VAL A 200 -32.06 6.48 -19.73
CA VAL A 200 -30.62 6.18 -19.76
C VAL A 200 -29.83 7.34 -20.40
N ALA A 201 -30.34 7.94 -21.48
CA ALA A 201 -29.73 9.14 -22.07
C ALA A 201 -29.75 10.34 -21.11
N SER A 202 -30.84 10.49 -20.34
CA SER A 202 -30.96 11.52 -19.30
C SER A 202 -29.95 11.32 -18.17
N VAL A 203 -29.72 10.06 -17.74
CA VAL A 203 -28.67 9.74 -16.77
C VAL A 203 -27.28 10.14 -17.30
N ALA A 204 -26.98 9.87 -18.56
CA ALA A 204 -25.71 10.31 -19.17
C ALA A 204 -25.55 11.84 -19.10
N LEU A 205 -26.61 12.60 -19.34
CA LEU A 205 -26.61 14.06 -19.21
C LEU A 205 -26.36 14.53 -17.78
N VAL A 206 -27.05 13.94 -16.80
CA VAL A 206 -26.85 14.24 -15.37
C VAL A 206 -25.40 13.97 -14.97
N VAL A 207 -24.84 12.82 -15.35
CA VAL A 207 -23.44 12.46 -15.06
C VAL A 207 -22.46 13.47 -15.69
N ARG A 208 -22.70 13.87 -16.94
CA ARG A 208 -21.91 14.91 -17.63
C ARG A 208 -21.97 16.25 -16.88
N LEU A 209 -23.14 16.64 -16.38
CA LEU A 209 -23.31 17.86 -15.59
C LEU A 209 -22.56 17.75 -14.26
N CYS A 210 -22.66 16.63 -13.55
CA CYS A 210 -21.90 16.40 -12.31
C CYS A 210 -20.39 16.54 -12.53
N TYR A 211 -19.84 15.90 -13.57
CA TYR A 211 -18.43 16.05 -13.94
C TYR A 211 -18.08 17.52 -14.26
N GLY A 212 -18.94 18.20 -15.02
CA GLY A 212 -18.75 19.60 -15.39
C GLY A 212 -18.73 20.54 -14.18
N LEU A 213 -19.71 20.41 -13.29
CA LEU A 213 -19.83 21.21 -12.07
C LEU A 213 -18.66 20.97 -11.12
N TYR A 214 -18.29 19.69 -10.90
CA TYR A 214 -17.16 19.35 -10.04
C TYR A 214 -15.84 19.92 -10.58
N CYS A 215 -15.53 19.70 -11.86
CA CYS A 215 -14.30 20.23 -12.45
C CYS A 215 -14.31 21.75 -12.44
N ARG A 216 -15.43 22.40 -12.78
CA ARG A 216 -15.54 23.87 -12.70
C ARG A 216 -15.35 24.36 -11.27
N ALA A 217 -15.76 23.61 -10.25
CA ALA A 217 -15.56 23.96 -8.84
C ALA A 217 -14.11 23.74 -8.34
N HIS A 218 -13.35 22.81 -8.92
CA HIS A 218 -12.04 22.42 -8.39
C HIS A 218 -10.83 22.70 -9.30
N PHE A 219 -11.02 22.84 -10.62
CA PHE A 219 -9.95 22.89 -11.62
C PHE A 219 -10.07 24.15 -12.48
N ALA A 220 -9.07 25.02 -12.41
CA ALA A 220 -9.07 26.33 -13.07
C ALA A 220 -9.00 26.23 -14.61
N GLU A 221 -8.37 25.17 -15.12
CA GLU A 221 -8.28 24.86 -16.55
C GLU A 221 -9.63 24.54 -17.20
N SER A 222 -10.60 24.08 -16.41
CA SER A 222 -11.98 23.84 -16.86
C SER A 222 -12.85 25.10 -16.79
N ARG A 223 -12.36 26.16 -16.15
CA ARG A 223 -12.98 27.49 -16.12
C ARG A 223 -12.46 28.28 -17.32
N GLY A 224 -13.23 29.24 -17.84
CA GLY A 224 -12.74 30.25 -18.79
C GLY A 224 -12.95 29.93 -20.28
N LYS A 225 -12.41 30.79 -21.15
CA LYS A 225 -12.60 30.73 -22.61
C LYS A 225 -11.79 29.57 -23.22
N PHE A 226 -12.36 28.92 -24.23
CA PHE A 226 -11.65 27.92 -25.04
C PHE A 226 -10.48 28.57 -25.77
N ILE A 227 -9.27 28.03 -25.56
CA ILE A 227 -8.05 28.48 -26.25
C ILE A 227 -7.62 27.35 -27.17
N LEU A 228 -7.83 27.54 -28.48
CA LEU A 228 -7.44 26.55 -29.48
C LEU A 228 -6.01 26.82 -29.95
N GLU A 229 -5.14 25.83 -29.79
CA GLU A 229 -3.77 25.84 -30.29
C GLU A 229 -3.64 24.72 -31.34
N PRO A 230 -3.67 25.06 -32.65
CA PRO A 230 -3.69 24.06 -33.73
C PRO A 230 -2.51 23.09 -33.69
N ALA A 231 -1.33 23.56 -33.26
CA ALA A 231 -0.14 22.73 -33.09
C ALA A 231 -0.37 21.63 -32.04
N LEU A 232 -0.90 21.99 -30.87
CA LEU A 232 -1.20 21.06 -29.79
C LEU A 232 -2.30 20.07 -30.17
N MET A 233 -3.34 20.52 -30.89
CA MET A 233 -4.39 19.64 -31.39
C MET A 233 -3.82 18.58 -32.35
N LYS A 234 -2.94 18.97 -33.28
CA LYS A 234 -2.28 18.05 -34.21
C LYS A 234 -1.40 17.03 -33.47
N GLU A 235 -0.67 17.48 -32.46
CA GLU A 235 0.17 16.62 -31.63
C GLU A 235 -0.67 15.61 -30.83
N MET A 236 -1.74 16.06 -30.17
CA MET A 236 -2.65 15.20 -29.42
C MET A 236 -3.39 14.19 -30.32
N LEU A 237 -3.81 14.62 -31.52
CA LEU A 237 -4.44 13.74 -32.50
C LEU A 237 -3.47 12.68 -33.01
N SER A 238 -2.23 13.07 -33.34
CA SER A 238 -1.19 12.12 -33.77
C SER A 238 -0.87 11.12 -32.66
N PHE A 239 -0.67 11.59 -31.43
CA PHE A 239 -0.42 10.76 -30.26
C PHE A 239 -1.58 9.77 -30.03
N SER A 240 -2.82 10.25 -30.10
CA SER A 240 -4.01 9.42 -29.93
C SER A 240 -4.14 8.39 -31.04
N GLY A 241 -3.79 8.73 -32.28
CA GLY A 241 -3.77 7.81 -33.42
C GLY A 241 -2.76 6.67 -33.26
N TRP A 242 -1.55 6.95 -32.80
CA TRP A 242 -0.57 5.89 -32.51
C TRP A 242 -0.98 5.02 -31.33
N ASN A 243 -1.54 5.61 -30.27
CA ASN A 243 -2.08 4.86 -29.14
C ASN A 243 -3.26 3.97 -29.55
N PHE A 244 -4.12 4.49 -30.41
CA PHE A 244 -5.22 3.74 -31.02
C PHE A 244 -4.70 2.56 -31.83
N PHE A 245 -3.66 2.73 -32.65
CA PHE A 245 -3.04 1.64 -33.40
C PHE A 245 -2.55 0.51 -32.48
N GLY A 246 -1.83 0.84 -31.41
CA GLY A 246 -1.34 -0.17 -30.45
C GLY A 246 -2.44 -0.87 -29.67
N SER A 247 -3.40 -0.10 -29.14
CA SER A 247 -4.54 -0.66 -28.38
C SER A 247 -5.48 -1.46 -29.28
N GLY A 248 -5.67 -1.00 -30.51
CA GLY A 248 -6.45 -1.67 -31.55
C GLY A 248 -5.86 -3.01 -31.94
N ALA A 249 -4.52 -3.14 -32.02
CA ALA A 249 -3.87 -4.43 -32.26
C ALA A 249 -4.22 -5.48 -31.20
N TYR A 250 -4.26 -5.10 -29.90
CA TYR A 250 -4.69 -6.01 -28.83
C TYR A 250 -6.17 -6.42 -28.98
N VAL A 251 -7.06 -5.48 -29.28
CA VAL A 251 -8.49 -5.78 -29.49
C VAL A 251 -8.69 -6.69 -30.70
N LEU A 252 -8.02 -6.41 -31.81
CA LEU A 252 -8.07 -7.23 -33.02
C LEU A 252 -7.53 -8.63 -32.77
N ASN A 253 -6.46 -8.78 -31.99
CA ASN A 253 -5.95 -10.09 -31.62
C ASN A 253 -6.95 -10.87 -30.75
N THR A 254 -7.49 -10.26 -29.70
CA THR A 254 -8.42 -10.95 -28.80
C THR A 254 -9.72 -11.35 -29.50
N GLN A 255 -10.35 -10.43 -30.25
CA GLN A 255 -11.59 -10.69 -30.98
C GLN A 255 -11.37 -11.53 -32.25
N GLY A 256 -10.31 -11.25 -33.01
CA GLY A 256 -9.97 -11.99 -34.21
C GLY A 256 -9.64 -13.44 -33.91
N VAL A 257 -8.92 -13.73 -32.81
CA VAL A 257 -8.65 -15.12 -32.41
C VAL A 257 -9.94 -15.81 -31.96
N THR A 258 -10.86 -15.12 -31.31
CA THR A 258 -12.20 -15.67 -30.98
C THR A 258 -12.96 -16.07 -32.24
N VAL A 259 -12.92 -15.24 -33.29
CA VAL A 259 -13.48 -15.59 -34.61
C VAL A 259 -12.78 -16.81 -35.21
N LEU A 260 -11.44 -16.89 -35.15
CA LEU A 260 -10.68 -18.05 -35.63
C LEU A 260 -11.05 -19.33 -34.88
N VAL A 261 -11.19 -19.27 -33.55
CA VAL A 261 -11.61 -20.43 -32.75
C VAL A 261 -13.00 -20.90 -33.19
N ASN A 262 -13.93 -19.98 -33.44
CA ASN A 262 -15.27 -20.33 -33.92
C ASN A 262 -15.24 -20.97 -35.32
N ILE A 263 -14.41 -20.48 -36.24
CA ILE A 263 -14.30 -21.01 -37.61
C ILE A 263 -13.73 -22.43 -37.61
N PHE A 264 -12.71 -22.71 -36.80
CA PHE A 264 -11.99 -24.00 -36.82
C PHE A 264 -12.56 -25.05 -35.87
N PHE A 265 -13.11 -24.64 -34.72
CA PHE A 265 -13.55 -25.55 -33.64
C PHE A 265 -15.03 -25.38 -33.25
N GLY A 266 -15.76 -24.46 -33.92
CA GLY A 266 -17.18 -24.26 -33.72
C GLY A 266 -17.56 -23.47 -32.47
N VAL A 267 -18.88 -23.32 -32.28
CA VAL A 267 -19.48 -22.45 -31.25
C VAL A 267 -19.22 -22.91 -29.82
N ALA A 268 -19.12 -24.22 -29.58
CA ALA A 268 -18.89 -24.77 -28.24
C ALA A 268 -17.49 -24.39 -27.71
N MET A 269 -16.46 -24.53 -28.56
CA MET A 269 -15.10 -24.14 -28.20
C MET A 269 -14.98 -22.61 -28.02
N ASN A 270 -15.70 -21.86 -28.84
CA ASN A 270 -15.79 -20.42 -28.72
C ASN A 270 -16.44 -19.99 -27.40
N ALA A 271 -17.50 -20.68 -26.95
CA ALA A 271 -18.14 -20.44 -25.66
C ALA A 271 -17.16 -20.69 -24.49
N ALA A 272 -16.39 -21.78 -24.54
CA ALA A 272 -15.34 -22.08 -23.55
C ALA A 272 -14.31 -20.93 -23.45
N ARG A 273 -13.89 -20.38 -24.60
CA ARG A 273 -13.00 -19.22 -24.65
C ARG A 273 -13.65 -17.97 -24.07
N GLY A 274 -14.93 -17.74 -24.35
CA GLY A 274 -15.70 -16.63 -23.79
C GLY A 274 -15.71 -16.62 -22.26
N VAL A 275 -15.90 -17.79 -21.64
CA VAL A 275 -15.82 -17.96 -20.17
C VAL A 275 -14.43 -17.58 -19.65
N ALA A 276 -13.37 -18.05 -20.31
CA ALA A 276 -12.00 -17.71 -19.92
C ALA A 276 -11.70 -16.21 -20.03
N MET A 277 -12.13 -15.56 -21.11
CA MET A 277 -12.00 -14.11 -21.30
C MET A 277 -12.75 -13.32 -20.23
N GLN A 278 -13.89 -13.82 -19.73
CA GLN A 278 -14.63 -13.16 -18.65
C GLN A 278 -13.82 -13.13 -17.35
N ILE A 279 -13.19 -14.26 -16.98
CA ILE A 279 -12.30 -14.34 -15.81
C ILE A 279 -11.07 -13.45 -16.00
N GLU A 280 -10.43 -13.49 -17.18
CA GLU A 280 -9.29 -12.63 -17.53
C GLU A 280 -9.64 -11.15 -17.36
N ASN A 281 -10.79 -10.71 -17.89
CA ASN A 281 -11.22 -9.32 -17.81
C ASN A 281 -11.47 -8.84 -16.37
N ILE A 282 -12.04 -9.68 -15.51
CA ILE A 282 -12.24 -9.37 -14.09
C ILE A 282 -10.88 -9.20 -13.40
N ALA A 283 -9.95 -10.13 -13.62
CA ALA A 283 -8.59 -10.05 -13.07
C ALA A 283 -7.84 -8.80 -13.56
N LYS A 284 -7.95 -8.48 -14.86
CA LYS A 284 -7.37 -7.29 -15.47
C LYS A 284 -7.96 -6.00 -14.90
N GLN A 285 -9.27 -5.95 -14.67
CA GLN A 285 -9.95 -4.79 -14.14
C GLN A 285 -9.52 -4.48 -12.70
N PHE A 286 -9.30 -5.53 -11.88
CA PHE A 286 -8.73 -5.37 -10.54
C PHE A 286 -7.39 -4.62 -10.62
N VAL A 287 -6.44 -5.10 -11.41
CA VAL A 287 -5.13 -4.46 -11.56
C VAL A 287 -5.22 -3.04 -12.16
N SER A 288 -6.10 -2.85 -13.15
CA SER A 288 -6.27 -1.56 -13.82
C SER A 288 -6.73 -0.45 -12.87
N ASN A 289 -7.56 -0.76 -11.86
CA ASN A 289 -7.95 0.21 -10.85
C ASN A 289 -6.75 0.71 -10.02
N PHE A 290 -5.81 -0.16 -9.68
CA PHE A 290 -4.56 0.23 -9.03
C PHE A 290 -3.68 1.10 -9.94
N LEU A 291 -3.50 0.69 -11.21
CA LEU A 291 -2.72 1.45 -12.18
C LEU A 291 -3.31 2.83 -12.48
N THR A 292 -4.63 2.96 -12.49
CA THR A 292 -5.33 4.25 -12.66
C THR A 292 -4.92 5.26 -11.58
N ALA A 293 -4.64 4.80 -10.36
CA ALA A 293 -4.17 5.65 -9.27
C ALA A 293 -2.70 6.06 -9.40
N ILE A 294 -1.84 5.22 -10.01
CA ILE A 294 -0.40 5.43 -10.06
C ILE A 294 0.08 6.08 -11.36
N ASN A 295 -0.54 5.78 -12.50
CA ASN A 295 -0.08 6.24 -13.81
C ASN A 295 0.12 7.76 -13.90
N PRO A 296 -0.80 8.60 -13.36
CA PRO A 296 -0.58 10.05 -13.35
C PRO A 296 0.67 10.49 -12.60
N GLN A 297 1.04 9.79 -11.51
CA GLN A 297 2.24 10.11 -10.74
C GLN A 297 3.52 9.76 -11.50
N ILE A 298 3.52 8.67 -12.27
CA ILE A 298 4.64 8.32 -13.17
C ILE A 298 4.85 9.48 -14.17
N THR A 299 3.79 9.91 -14.85
CA THR A 299 3.88 11.02 -15.81
C THR A 299 4.32 12.34 -15.17
N LYS A 300 3.78 12.69 -14.00
CA LYS A 300 4.17 13.91 -13.28
C LYS A 300 5.65 13.89 -12.86
N SER A 301 6.11 12.79 -12.28
CA SER A 301 7.51 12.66 -11.86
C SER A 301 8.48 12.70 -13.06
N TRP A 302 8.08 12.11 -14.19
CA TRP A 302 8.83 12.23 -15.45
C TRP A 302 8.90 13.68 -15.94
N ALA A 303 7.79 14.42 -15.90
CA ALA A 303 7.72 15.80 -16.34
C ALA A 303 8.49 16.77 -15.42
N ALA A 304 8.52 16.48 -14.12
CA ALA A 304 9.28 17.23 -13.12
C ALA A 304 10.81 17.02 -13.20
N GLY A 305 11.28 16.07 -14.04
CA GLY A 305 12.69 15.71 -14.13
C GLY A 305 13.20 14.76 -13.04
N ASP A 306 12.35 14.34 -12.10
CA ASP A 306 12.68 13.42 -11.02
C ASP A 306 12.69 11.96 -11.52
N ARG A 307 13.80 11.58 -12.18
CA ARG A 307 14.00 10.27 -12.79
C ARG A 307 14.00 9.14 -11.77
N ASP A 308 14.62 9.34 -10.60
CA ASP A 308 14.72 8.31 -9.57
C ASP A 308 13.36 7.96 -8.98
N ARG A 309 12.53 8.96 -8.65
CA ARG A 309 11.16 8.72 -8.22
C ARG A 309 10.33 8.10 -9.34
N CYS A 310 10.47 8.57 -10.57
CA CYS A 310 9.75 8.02 -11.71
C CYS A 310 10.03 6.52 -11.90
N PHE A 311 11.30 6.11 -11.92
CA PHE A 311 11.67 4.71 -12.07
C PHE A 311 11.26 3.87 -10.85
N SER A 312 11.37 4.42 -9.64
CA SER A 312 10.87 3.79 -8.41
C SER A 312 9.36 3.54 -8.46
N LEU A 313 8.58 4.49 -8.97
CA LEU A 313 7.13 4.34 -9.16
C LEU A 313 6.81 3.27 -10.20
N VAL A 314 7.54 3.21 -11.32
CA VAL A 314 7.39 2.14 -12.33
C VAL A 314 7.69 0.76 -11.71
N PHE A 315 8.75 0.64 -10.91
CA PHE A 315 9.10 -0.61 -10.24
C PHE A 315 7.98 -1.07 -9.28
N LYS A 316 7.46 -0.14 -8.48
CA LYS A 316 6.33 -0.40 -7.57
C LYS A 316 5.08 -0.78 -8.33
N ALA A 317 4.74 -0.04 -9.39
CA ALA A 317 3.58 -0.28 -10.21
C ALA A 317 3.61 -1.69 -10.83
N SER A 318 4.74 -2.09 -11.44
CA SER A 318 4.88 -3.44 -12.02
C SER A 318 4.80 -4.52 -10.94
N LYS A 319 5.52 -4.36 -9.84
CA LYS A 319 5.53 -5.32 -8.73
C LYS A 319 4.14 -5.56 -8.15
N PHE A 320 3.42 -4.51 -7.76
CA PHE A 320 2.12 -4.65 -7.11
C PHE A 320 1.01 -5.04 -8.09
N SER A 321 1.11 -4.66 -9.36
CA SER A 321 0.20 -5.14 -10.40
C SER A 321 0.29 -6.65 -10.56
N CYS A 322 1.51 -7.17 -10.66
CA CYS A 322 1.75 -8.61 -10.76
C CYS A 322 1.34 -9.36 -9.49
N LEU A 323 1.65 -8.84 -8.30
CA LEU A 323 1.18 -9.43 -7.04
C LEU A 323 -0.35 -9.53 -6.98
N GLY A 324 -1.07 -8.52 -7.50
CA GLY A 324 -2.53 -8.55 -7.59
C GLY A 324 -3.07 -9.67 -8.46
N ILE A 325 -2.41 -9.98 -9.58
CA ILE A 325 -2.79 -11.09 -10.46
C ILE A 325 -2.49 -12.44 -9.81
N LEU A 326 -1.37 -12.57 -9.10
CA LEU A 326 -0.99 -13.83 -8.45
C LEU A 326 -2.04 -14.34 -7.46
N VAL A 327 -2.73 -13.44 -6.77
CA VAL A 327 -3.84 -13.77 -5.86
C VAL A 327 -4.96 -14.53 -6.57
N VAL A 328 -5.17 -14.26 -7.87
CA VAL A 328 -6.18 -14.95 -8.69
C VAL A 328 -5.58 -16.12 -9.47
N LEU A 329 -4.38 -15.93 -10.03
CA LEU A 329 -3.70 -16.91 -10.87
C LEU A 329 -3.40 -18.21 -10.10
N ILE A 330 -2.75 -18.15 -8.93
CA ILE A 330 -2.27 -19.37 -8.26
C ILE A 330 -3.41 -20.30 -7.83
N PRO A 331 -4.49 -19.83 -7.17
CA PRO A 331 -5.61 -20.71 -6.86
C PRO A 331 -6.26 -21.32 -8.11
N LEU A 332 -6.44 -20.52 -9.18
CA LEU A 332 -7.07 -20.99 -10.41
C LEU A 332 -6.16 -21.90 -11.25
N MET A 333 -4.85 -21.89 -11.05
CA MET A 333 -3.98 -22.89 -11.66
C MET A 333 -4.38 -24.31 -11.22
N PHE A 334 -4.79 -24.48 -9.97
CA PHE A 334 -5.16 -25.79 -9.41
C PHE A 334 -6.66 -26.06 -9.43
N GLU A 335 -7.51 -25.06 -9.16
CA GLU A 335 -8.94 -25.26 -8.93
C GLU A 335 -9.85 -24.63 -10.00
N ALA A 336 -9.33 -24.38 -11.20
CA ALA A 336 -10.14 -23.85 -12.31
C ALA A 336 -11.41 -24.69 -12.57
N GLU A 337 -11.30 -26.03 -12.61
CA GLU A 337 -12.46 -26.90 -12.81
C GLU A 337 -13.51 -26.72 -11.70
N SER A 338 -13.08 -26.70 -10.44
CA SER A 338 -13.97 -26.55 -9.27
C SER A 338 -14.67 -25.19 -9.27
N VAL A 339 -13.95 -24.11 -9.55
CA VAL A 339 -14.53 -22.75 -9.62
C VAL A 339 -15.52 -22.64 -10.76
N LEU A 340 -15.19 -23.17 -11.94
CA LEU A 340 -16.10 -23.18 -13.09
C LEU A 340 -17.33 -24.04 -12.82
N GLY A 341 -17.20 -25.19 -12.17
CA GLY A 341 -18.32 -26.06 -11.81
C GLY A 341 -19.26 -25.46 -10.77
N LEU A 342 -18.75 -24.58 -9.89
CA LEU A 342 -19.60 -23.79 -8.98
C LEU A 342 -20.34 -22.67 -9.70
N TRP A 343 -19.76 -22.14 -10.77
CA TRP A 343 -20.32 -21.01 -11.49
C TRP A 343 -21.29 -21.41 -12.62
N LEU A 344 -20.99 -22.51 -13.33
CA LEU A 344 -21.72 -22.98 -14.50
C LEU A 344 -22.37 -24.33 -14.23
N THR A 345 -23.64 -24.47 -14.63
CA THR A 345 -24.38 -25.76 -14.54
C THR A 345 -23.76 -26.83 -15.43
N VAL A 346 -23.26 -26.44 -16.60
CA VAL A 346 -22.49 -27.29 -17.53
C VAL A 346 -21.24 -26.53 -17.90
N VAL A 347 -20.07 -27.07 -17.55
CA VAL A 347 -18.77 -26.46 -17.89
C VAL A 347 -18.39 -26.89 -19.30
N PRO A 348 -18.20 -25.96 -20.25
CA PRO A 348 -17.73 -26.33 -21.58
C PRO A 348 -16.34 -26.97 -21.51
N GLU A 349 -16.11 -27.97 -22.35
CA GLU A 349 -14.82 -28.67 -22.44
C GLU A 349 -13.67 -27.67 -22.70
N HIS A 350 -12.47 -27.95 -22.18
CA HIS A 350 -11.28 -27.09 -22.23
C HIS A 350 -11.36 -25.70 -21.56
N SER A 351 -12.52 -25.29 -21.00
CA SER A 351 -12.64 -23.98 -20.33
C SER A 351 -11.59 -23.76 -19.24
N SER A 352 -11.28 -24.79 -18.45
CA SER A 352 -10.26 -24.71 -17.39
C SER A 352 -8.85 -24.49 -17.96
N ALA A 353 -8.50 -25.18 -19.05
CA ALA A 353 -7.22 -24.99 -19.74
C ALA A 353 -7.09 -23.57 -20.30
N PHE A 354 -8.15 -23.03 -20.89
CA PHE A 354 -8.18 -21.65 -21.38
C PHE A 354 -8.04 -20.62 -20.26
N VAL A 355 -8.71 -20.82 -19.11
CA VAL A 355 -8.56 -19.93 -17.95
C VAL A 355 -7.11 -19.89 -17.48
N ARG A 356 -6.46 -21.05 -17.33
CA ARG A 356 -5.06 -21.16 -16.92
C ARG A 356 -4.15 -20.37 -17.87
N LEU A 357 -4.27 -20.62 -19.17
CA LEU A 357 -3.43 -19.97 -20.20
C LEU A 357 -3.72 -18.46 -20.33
N ALA A 358 -4.98 -18.04 -20.22
CA ALA A 358 -5.37 -16.64 -20.25
C ALA A 358 -4.74 -15.85 -19.11
N LEU A 359 -4.76 -16.40 -17.88
CA LEU A 359 -4.16 -15.74 -16.72
C LEU A 359 -2.63 -15.69 -16.80
N VAL A 360 -1.98 -16.71 -17.38
CA VAL A 360 -0.53 -16.67 -17.67
C VAL A 360 -0.22 -15.58 -18.70
N GLY A 361 -1.00 -15.47 -19.77
CA GLY A 361 -0.85 -14.40 -20.77
C GLY A 361 -1.08 -13.00 -20.16
N LEU A 362 -2.09 -12.87 -19.30
CA LEU A 362 -2.39 -11.62 -18.58
C LEU A 362 -1.22 -11.18 -17.69
N MET A 363 -0.56 -12.13 -17.02
CA MET A 363 0.60 -11.83 -16.20
C MET A 363 1.74 -11.19 -17.01
N LEU A 364 2.02 -11.71 -18.23
CA LEU A 364 3.00 -11.14 -19.15
C LEU A 364 2.63 -9.72 -19.61
N ASP A 365 1.36 -9.48 -19.94
CA ASP A 365 0.90 -8.15 -20.35
C ASP A 365 1.07 -7.11 -19.22
N MET A 366 0.74 -7.49 -17.99
CA MET A 366 0.76 -6.58 -16.85
C MET A 366 2.17 -6.14 -16.43
N PHE A 367 3.22 -6.93 -16.68
CA PHE A 367 4.60 -6.47 -16.54
C PHE A 367 4.89 -5.23 -17.39
N GLY A 368 4.32 -5.19 -18.60
CA GLY A 368 4.59 -4.17 -19.61
C GLY A 368 3.79 -2.88 -19.46
N ASN A 369 2.74 -2.84 -18.65
CA ASN A 369 1.84 -1.67 -18.59
C ASN A 369 2.46 -0.43 -17.93
N PRO A 370 3.18 -0.54 -16.80
CA PRO A 370 3.90 0.61 -16.24
C PRO A 370 5.04 1.10 -17.15
N LEU A 371 5.68 0.19 -17.88
CA LEU A 371 6.69 0.52 -18.89
C LEU A 371 6.07 1.31 -20.05
N LEU A 372 4.88 0.89 -20.52
CA LEU A 372 4.11 1.66 -21.49
C LEU A 372 3.79 3.06 -20.95
N THR A 373 3.34 3.17 -19.70
CA THR A 373 3.02 4.48 -19.08
C THR A 373 4.23 5.41 -19.08
N LEU A 374 5.43 4.89 -18.78
CA LEU A 374 6.68 5.63 -18.87
C LEU A 374 6.99 6.05 -20.31
N MET A 375 6.80 5.16 -21.30
CA MET A 375 6.94 5.53 -22.73
C MET A 375 5.97 6.62 -23.14
N LEU A 376 4.70 6.53 -22.74
CA LEU A 376 3.70 7.55 -23.02
C LEU A 376 4.07 8.90 -22.39
N ALA A 377 4.71 8.89 -21.23
CA ALA A 377 5.18 10.11 -20.58
C ALA A 377 6.25 10.86 -21.41
N THR A 378 7.03 10.17 -22.26
CA THR A 378 8.02 10.83 -23.14
C THR A 378 7.40 11.57 -24.32
N GLY A 379 6.18 11.19 -24.73
CA GLY A 379 5.52 11.71 -25.94
C GLY A 379 6.00 11.07 -27.26
N LYS A 380 7.14 10.36 -27.25
CA LYS A 380 7.71 9.71 -28.44
C LYS A 380 7.14 8.30 -28.64
N VAL A 381 5.91 8.24 -29.13
CA VAL A 381 5.14 6.98 -29.17
C VAL A 381 5.07 6.32 -30.55
N ARG A 382 5.41 7.03 -31.62
CA ARG A 382 5.29 6.52 -33.01
C ARG A 382 6.05 5.22 -33.24
N ASN A 383 7.38 5.25 -33.09
CA ASN A 383 8.22 4.08 -33.39
C ASN A 383 7.94 2.93 -32.41
N TYR A 384 7.64 3.27 -31.16
CA TYR A 384 7.20 2.31 -30.15
C TYR A 384 5.97 1.53 -30.64
N TYR A 385 4.88 2.23 -30.96
CA TYR A 385 3.63 1.57 -31.38
C TYR A 385 3.73 0.92 -32.75
N LEU A 386 4.54 1.45 -33.66
CA LEU A 386 4.78 0.81 -34.95
C LEU A 386 5.39 -0.58 -34.74
N VAL A 387 6.48 -0.69 -33.99
CA VAL A 387 7.18 -1.96 -33.78
C VAL A 387 6.35 -2.91 -32.91
N THR A 388 5.86 -2.45 -31.76
CA THR A 388 5.10 -3.33 -30.86
C THR A 388 3.75 -3.72 -31.44
N GLY A 389 3.10 -2.81 -32.18
CA GLY A 389 1.82 -3.05 -32.84
C GLY A 389 1.94 -4.04 -33.99
N LEU A 390 2.92 -3.85 -34.90
CA LEU A 390 3.19 -4.80 -35.99
C LEU A 390 3.56 -6.19 -35.45
N THR A 391 4.38 -6.24 -34.40
CA THR A 391 4.71 -7.52 -33.74
C THR A 391 3.46 -8.16 -33.14
N SER A 392 2.59 -7.38 -32.50
CA SER A 392 1.33 -7.88 -31.94
C SER A 392 0.43 -8.47 -33.03
N PHE A 393 0.37 -7.88 -34.22
CA PHE A 393 -0.43 -8.41 -35.34
C PHE A 393 0.00 -9.79 -35.82
N LEU A 394 1.24 -10.22 -35.57
CA LEU A 394 1.69 -11.57 -35.90
C LEU A 394 0.92 -12.66 -35.14
N CYS A 395 0.23 -12.33 -34.04
CA CYS A 395 -0.57 -13.27 -33.28
C CYS A 395 -1.64 -13.95 -34.14
N LEU A 396 -2.39 -13.19 -34.95
CA LEU A 396 -3.46 -13.75 -35.77
C LEU A 396 -2.94 -14.71 -36.86
N PRO A 397 -1.95 -14.34 -37.70
CA PRO A 397 -1.35 -15.27 -38.66
C PRO A 397 -0.75 -16.51 -38.01
N LEU A 398 -0.07 -16.36 -36.87
CA LEU A 398 0.54 -17.50 -36.16
C LEU A 398 -0.53 -18.47 -35.65
N VAL A 399 -1.58 -17.96 -35.01
CA VAL A 399 -2.68 -18.81 -34.52
C VAL A 399 -3.42 -19.48 -35.69
N TRP A 400 -3.69 -18.73 -36.76
CA TRP A 400 -4.32 -19.27 -37.97
C TRP A 400 -3.46 -20.38 -38.60
N ALA A 401 -2.15 -20.17 -38.71
CA ALA A 401 -1.22 -21.16 -39.23
C ALA A 401 -1.17 -22.41 -38.34
N SER A 402 -1.12 -22.25 -37.02
CA SER A 402 -1.17 -23.37 -36.08
C SER A 402 -2.45 -24.19 -36.23
N PHE A 403 -3.61 -23.55 -36.34
CA PHE A 403 -4.89 -24.26 -36.54
C PHE A 403 -4.94 -24.98 -37.90
N ARG A 404 -4.41 -24.37 -38.96
CA ARG A 404 -4.28 -25.02 -40.27
C ARG A 404 -3.37 -26.25 -40.25
N LEU A 405 -2.34 -26.26 -39.40
CA LEU A 405 -1.44 -27.39 -39.20
C LEU A 405 -2.01 -28.47 -38.25
N GLY A 406 -3.28 -28.34 -37.83
CA GLY A 406 -3.95 -29.33 -36.97
C GLY A 406 -3.68 -29.17 -35.47
N ALA A 407 -3.13 -28.03 -35.04
CA ALA A 407 -2.91 -27.77 -33.62
C ALA A 407 -4.24 -27.55 -32.87
N PRO A 408 -4.37 -27.97 -31.60
CA PRO A 408 -5.60 -27.83 -30.82
C PRO A 408 -5.86 -26.37 -30.40
N ALA A 409 -7.08 -26.09 -29.94
CA ALA A 409 -7.57 -24.72 -29.72
C ALA A 409 -6.77 -23.91 -28.67
N GLU A 410 -6.07 -24.57 -27.75
CA GLU A 410 -5.17 -23.97 -26.75
C GLU A 410 -4.03 -23.16 -27.38
N TRP A 411 -3.64 -23.48 -28.62
CA TRP A 411 -2.63 -22.73 -29.36
C TRP A 411 -3.02 -21.27 -29.62
N SER A 412 -4.31 -20.94 -29.52
CA SER A 412 -4.77 -19.56 -29.50
C SER A 412 -4.14 -18.71 -28.39
N TYR A 413 -3.87 -19.29 -27.22
CA TYR A 413 -3.23 -18.61 -26.11
C TYR A 413 -1.70 -18.77 -26.14
N TRP A 414 -1.17 -19.91 -26.58
CA TRP A 414 0.29 -20.07 -26.75
C TRP A 414 0.86 -19.10 -27.78
N GLY A 415 0.15 -18.89 -28.90
CA GLY A 415 0.50 -17.87 -29.88
C GLY A 415 0.50 -16.47 -29.28
N PHE A 416 -0.52 -16.13 -28.50
CA PHE A 416 -0.59 -14.85 -27.78
C PHE A 416 0.57 -14.67 -26.79
N ILE A 417 0.81 -15.65 -25.93
CA ILE A 417 1.91 -15.64 -24.93
C ILE A 417 3.26 -15.43 -25.60
N SER A 418 3.52 -16.17 -26.68
CA SER A 418 4.79 -16.10 -27.43
C SER A 418 5.02 -14.71 -28.04
N VAL A 419 4.01 -14.15 -28.70
CA VAL A 419 4.09 -12.82 -29.30
C VAL A 419 4.24 -11.74 -28.23
N TYR A 420 3.47 -11.81 -27.14
CA TYR A 420 3.51 -10.78 -26.10
C TYR A 420 4.78 -10.85 -25.24
N ALA A 421 5.44 -12.01 -25.15
CA ALA A 421 6.79 -12.10 -24.59
C ALA A 421 7.81 -11.30 -25.43
N ILE A 422 7.75 -11.40 -26.76
CA ILE A 422 8.59 -10.60 -27.67
C ILE A 422 8.25 -9.10 -27.53
N VAL A 423 6.96 -8.76 -27.50
CA VAL A 423 6.52 -7.37 -27.28
C VAL A 423 7.04 -6.83 -25.95
N PHE A 424 7.05 -7.63 -24.88
CA PHE A 424 7.62 -7.23 -23.60
C PHE A 424 9.12 -6.92 -23.67
N LEU A 425 9.90 -7.74 -24.39
CA LEU A 425 11.32 -7.45 -24.63
C LEU A 425 11.51 -6.15 -25.42
N GLN A 426 10.70 -5.92 -26.46
CA GLN A 426 10.71 -4.67 -27.21
C GLN A 426 10.38 -3.47 -26.31
N LYS A 427 9.37 -3.59 -25.42
CA LYS A 427 9.02 -2.54 -24.44
C LYS A 427 10.23 -2.16 -23.59
N LEU A 428 11.00 -3.14 -23.09
CA LEU A 428 12.21 -2.88 -22.30
C LEU A 428 13.29 -2.15 -23.10
N LEU A 429 13.51 -2.54 -24.36
CA LEU A 429 14.50 -1.92 -25.24
C LEU A 429 14.17 -0.46 -25.52
N PHE A 430 12.92 -0.15 -25.89
CA PHE A 430 12.46 1.21 -26.15
C PHE A 430 12.51 2.09 -24.91
N VAL A 431 12.09 1.57 -23.76
CA VAL A 431 12.13 2.31 -22.49
C VAL A 431 13.57 2.64 -22.11
N ARG A 432 14.53 1.74 -22.32
CA ARG A 432 15.94 2.04 -22.11
C ARG A 432 16.46 3.10 -23.07
N SER A 433 16.18 2.98 -24.37
CA SER A 433 16.72 3.91 -25.37
C SER A 433 16.16 5.32 -25.21
N GLU A 434 14.87 5.46 -24.91
CA GLU A 434 14.21 6.77 -24.83
C GLU A 434 14.29 7.41 -23.45
N THR A 435 14.45 6.63 -22.37
CA THR A 435 14.40 7.17 -21.01
C THR A 435 15.64 6.92 -20.16
N GLY A 436 16.59 6.09 -20.60
CA GLY A 436 17.72 5.67 -19.77
C GLY A 436 17.32 4.72 -18.63
N PHE A 437 16.18 4.06 -18.74
CA PHE A 437 15.65 3.18 -17.69
C PHE A 437 16.63 2.05 -17.32
N PRO A 438 16.87 1.80 -16.02
CA PRO A 438 17.84 0.80 -15.58
C PRO A 438 17.26 -0.62 -15.65
N ILE A 439 17.24 -1.21 -16.86
CA ILE A 439 16.70 -2.58 -17.11
C ILE A 439 17.27 -3.59 -16.12
N MET A 440 18.59 -3.61 -15.90
CA MET A 440 19.21 -4.61 -15.03
C MET A 440 18.74 -4.48 -13.57
N LYS A 441 18.51 -3.25 -13.08
CA LYS A 441 17.93 -3.03 -11.76
C LYS A 441 16.47 -3.51 -11.71
N PHE A 442 15.69 -3.27 -12.76
CA PHE A 442 14.31 -3.75 -12.87
C PHE A 442 14.22 -5.27 -12.89
N LEU A 443 15.05 -5.94 -13.70
CA LEU A 443 15.10 -7.41 -13.76
C LEU A 443 15.47 -8.01 -12.40
N LYS A 444 16.50 -7.49 -11.72
CA LYS A 444 16.95 -8.01 -10.41
C LYS A 444 16.00 -7.69 -9.26
N LYS A 445 15.34 -6.52 -9.26
CA LYS A 445 14.48 -6.09 -8.15
C LYS A 445 13.00 -6.42 -8.32
N VAL A 446 12.55 -6.72 -9.55
CA VAL A 446 11.13 -6.95 -9.84
C VAL A 446 10.91 -8.29 -10.54
N VAL A 447 11.51 -8.51 -11.71
CA VAL A 447 11.18 -9.71 -12.51
C VAL A 447 11.69 -11.00 -11.86
N LEU A 448 12.97 -11.07 -11.50
CA LEU A 448 13.57 -12.28 -10.94
C LEU A 448 12.94 -12.68 -9.59
N PRO A 449 12.78 -11.79 -8.60
CA PRO A 449 12.14 -12.17 -7.35
C PRO A 449 10.69 -12.62 -7.55
N LEU A 450 10.03 -12.19 -8.64
CA LEU A 450 8.63 -12.52 -8.92
C LEU A 450 8.51 -13.90 -9.52
N LEU A 451 9.41 -14.25 -10.43
CA LEU A 451 9.52 -15.62 -10.93
C LEU A 451 9.80 -16.60 -9.78
N VAL A 452 10.72 -16.25 -8.88
CA VAL A 452 10.99 -17.03 -7.66
C VAL A 452 9.73 -17.12 -6.78
N LEU A 453 9.03 -16.01 -6.58
CA LEU A 453 7.79 -15.98 -5.80
C LEU A 453 6.72 -16.90 -6.41
N ILE A 454 6.49 -16.85 -7.73
CA ILE A 454 5.51 -17.71 -8.43
C ILE A 454 5.80 -19.18 -8.18
N VAL A 455 7.05 -19.60 -8.38
CA VAL A 455 7.45 -21.00 -8.20
C VAL A 455 7.27 -21.42 -6.75
N LEU A 456 7.85 -20.69 -5.79
CA LEU A 456 7.82 -21.06 -4.38
C LEU A 456 6.42 -21.00 -3.77
N SER A 457 5.61 -20.01 -4.15
CA SER A 457 4.24 -19.85 -3.61
C SER A 457 3.27 -20.89 -4.16
N SER A 458 3.59 -21.53 -5.30
CA SER A 458 2.77 -22.60 -5.89
C SER A 458 3.03 -23.99 -5.29
N LEU A 459 4.15 -24.19 -4.57
CA LEU A 459 4.52 -25.50 -4.01
C LEU A 459 3.55 -26.01 -2.94
N LEU A 460 3.20 -25.17 -1.96
CA LEU A 460 2.29 -25.55 -0.88
C LEU A 460 0.85 -25.79 -1.36
N PRO A 461 0.25 -24.92 -2.20
CA PRO A 461 -1.05 -25.18 -2.79
C PRO A 461 -1.08 -26.45 -3.65
N PHE A 462 0.00 -26.72 -4.40
CA PHE A 462 0.13 -27.96 -5.17
C PHE A 462 0.11 -29.19 -4.26
N LEU A 463 0.80 -29.15 -3.12
CA LEU A 463 0.78 -30.23 -2.13
C LEU A 463 -0.64 -30.47 -1.59
N VAL A 464 -1.38 -29.41 -1.26
CA VAL A 464 -2.79 -29.54 -0.84
C VAL A 464 -3.66 -30.13 -1.93
N TYR A 465 -3.44 -29.72 -3.18
CA TYR A 465 -4.19 -30.19 -4.34
C TYR A 465 -4.02 -31.70 -4.60
N ILE A 466 -2.81 -32.25 -4.43
CA ILE A 466 -2.55 -33.68 -4.63
C ILE A 466 -2.97 -34.55 -3.44
N LEU A 467 -2.95 -34.00 -2.21
CA LEU A 467 -3.25 -34.77 -0.99
C LEU A 467 -4.74 -34.88 -0.69
N LEU A 468 -5.55 -33.93 -1.16
CA LEU A 468 -6.98 -33.90 -0.87
C LEU A 468 -7.82 -34.26 -2.10
N PRO A 469 -8.93 -35.01 -1.92
CA PRO A 469 -9.86 -35.27 -3.00
C PRO A 469 -10.58 -33.99 -3.44
N GLN A 470 -11.09 -33.98 -4.66
CA GLN A 470 -11.83 -32.85 -5.19
C GLN A 470 -13.08 -32.54 -4.35
N GLY A 471 -13.22 -31.27 -3.96
CA GLY A 471 -14.36 -30.80 -3.19
C GLY A 471 -14.18 -29.36 -2.71
N ILE A 472 -15.22 -28.80 -2.10
CA ILE A 472 -15.23 -27.42 -1.60
C ILE A 472 -14.13 -27.18 -0.55
N ILE A 473 -13.84 -28.19 0.29
CA ILE A 473 -12.79 -28.09 1.30
C ILE A 473 -11.41 -27.92 0.65
N ARG A 474 -11.10 -28.70 -0.39
CA ARG A 474 -9.84 -28.57 -1.15
C ARG A 474 -9.72 -27.20 -1.80
N LEU A 475 -10.80 -26.72 -2.44
CA LEU A 475 -10.85 -25.38 -3.03
C LEU A 475 -10.53 -24.28 -2.00
N LEU A 476 -11.20 -24.30 -0.84
CA LEU A 476 -10.98 -23.30 0.21
C LEU A 476 -9.55 -23.36 0.76
N LEU A 477 -9.02 -24.56 1.02
CA LEU A 477 -7.66 -24.74 1.51
C LEU A 477 -6.61 -24.31 0.48
N VAL A 478 -6.77 -24.66 -0.80
CA VAL A 478 -5.89 -24.20 -1.89
C VAL A 478 -5.88 -22.68 -1.96
N CYS A 479 -7.03 -22.01 -1.85
CA CYS A 479 -7.11 -20.54 -1.84
C CYS A 479 -6.36 -19.95 -0.63
N ILE A 480 -6.67 -20.43 0.58
CA ILE A 480 -6.06 -19.93 1.83
C ILE A 480 -4.54 -20.13 1.82
N VAL A 481 -4.08 -21.33 1.44
CA VAL A 481 -2.65 -21.66 1.38
C VAL A 481 -1.94 -20.88 0.28
N SER A 482 -2.59 -20.66 -0.87
CA SER A 482 -2.04 -19.80 -1.94
C SER A 482 -1.86 -18.36 -1.47
N TRP A 483 -2.87 -17.77 -0.86
CA TRP A 483 -2.77 -16.38 -0.38
C TRP A 483 -1.77 -16.24 0.77
N GLY A 484 -1.75 -17.22 1.69
CA GLY A 484 -0.77 -17.28 2.76
C GLY A 484 0.67 -17.41 2.25
N SER A 485 0.92 -18.31 1.29
CA SER A 485 2.24 -18.52 0.70
C SER A 485 2.70 -17.28 -0.09
N ILE A 486 1.83 -16.68 -0.91
CA ILE A 486 2.10 -15.43 -1.61
C ILE A 486 2.46 -14.33 -0.61
N PHE A 487 1.66 -14.14 0.45
CA PHE A 487 1.87 -13.08 1.42
C PHE A 487 3.20 -13.20 2.16
N VAL A 488 3.49 -14.38 2.72
CA VAL A 488 4.72 -14.63 3.49
C VAL A 488 5.95 -14.50 2.59
N LEU A 489 5.93 -15.16 1.42
CA LEU A 489 7.07 -15.13 0.51
C LEU A 489 7.26 -13.73 -0.09
N ALA A 490 6.20 -12.98 -0.38
CA ALA A 490 6.32 -11.60 -0.83
C ALA A 490 6.98 -10.70 0.23
N CYS A 491 6.68 -10.89 1.51
CA CYS A 491 7.36 -10.15 2.59
C CYS A 491 8.87 -10.46 2.66
N ILE A 492 9.29 -11.65 2.22
CA ILE A 492 10.70 -12.09 2.24
C ILE A 492 11.44 -11.63 0.98
N THR A 493 10.86 -11.86 -0.20
CA THR A 493 11.56 -11.73 -1.49
C THR A 493 11.22 -10.46 -2.25
N MET A 494 10.03 -9.89 -2.05
CA MET A 494 9.48 -8.80 -2.88
C MET A 494 9.50 -7.43 -2.23
N LEU A 495 9.08 -7.36 -0.97
CA LEU A 495 8.90 -6.09 -0.29
C LEU A 495 10.25 -5.50 0.10
N THR A 496 10.44 -4.23 -0.24
CA THR A 496 11.54 -3.45 0.32
C THR A 496 11.37 -3.32 1.83
N PRO A 497 12.45 -3.04 2.60
CA PRO A 497 12.35 -2.90 4.05
C PRO A 497 11.26 -1.90 4.48
N GLY A 498 11.14 -0.75 3.79
CA GLY A 498 10.11 0.25 4.08
C GLY A 498 8.69 -0.22 3.75
N GLU A 499 8.50 -0.97 2.66
CA GLU A 499 7.19 -1.53 2.33
C GLU A 499 6.80 -2.63 3.31
N ARG A 500 7.75 -3.49 3.72
CA ARG A 500 7.54 -4.51 4.74
C ARG A 500 7.16 -3.86 6.07
N ALA A 501 7.93 -2.86 6.51
CA ALA A 501 7.65 -2.09 7.72
C ALA A 501 6.24 -1.48 7.73
N PHE A 502 5.79 -0.94 6.60
CA PHE A 502 4.43 -0.43 6.46
C PHE A 502 3.36 -1.52 6.70
N VAL A 503 3.56 -2.71 6.12
CA VAL A 503 2.64 -3.85 6.23
C VAL A 503 2.64 -4.42 7.66
N THR A 504 3.81 -4.68 8.22
CA THR A 504 3.98 -5.29 9.55
C THR A 504 3.50 -4.36 10.67
N ARG A 505 3.64 -3.04 10.51
CA ARG A 505 3.01 -2.04 11.41
C ARG A 505 1.48 -2.12 11.42
N LYS A 506 0.85 -2.39 10.26
CA LYS A 506 -0.63 -2.52 10.16
C LYS A 506 -1.16 -3.81 10.76
N ILE A 507 -0.40 -4.90 10.66
CA ILE A 507 -0.75 -6.21 11.24
C ILE A 507 -0.50 -6.22 12.77
N GLY A 508 0.46 -5.41 13.21
CA GLY A 508 0.94 -5.32 14.59
C GLY A 508 2.31 -5.98 14.73
N ARG A 509 3.29 -5.22 15.24
CA ARG A 509 4.69 -5.65 15.43
C ARG A 509 4.84 -6.91 16.31
N SER A 510 3.88 -7.14 17.20
CA SER A 510 3.86 -8.32 18.09
C SER A 510 3.54 -9.63 17.36
N ARG A 511 2.84 -9.58 16.22
CA ARG A 511 2.38 -10.74 15.44
C ARG A 511 3.37 -11.23 14.38
N VAL A 512 4.43 -10.47 14.12
CA VAL A 512 5.46 -10.83 13.14
C VAL A 512 6.71 -11.39 13.84
N PRO A 513 7.59 -12.14 13.14
CA PRO A 513 8.84 -12.59 13.72
C PRO A 513 9.64 -11.44 14.35
N LEU A 514 10.22 -11.66 15.54
CA LEU A 514 10.95 -10.63 16.30
C LEU A 514 11.99 -9.90 15.44
N ARG A 515 12.78 -10.67 14.68
CA ARG A 515 13.80 -10.14 13.77
C ARG A 515 13.23 -9.15 12.76
N TRP A 516 12.07 -9.46 12.17
CA TRP A 516 11.45 -8.54 11.21
C TRP A 516 10.95 -7.27 11.88
N ALA A 517 10.35 -7.39 13.07
CA ALA A 517 9.90 -6.23 13.83
C ALA A 517 11.08 -5.26 14.12
N LEU A 518 12.21 -5.79 14.60
CA LEU A 518 13.40 -4.99 14.89
C LEU A 518 14.04 -4.38 13.63
N GLU A 519 14.24 -5.18 12.58
CA GLU A 519 14.80 -4.67 11.31
C GLU A 519 13.92 -3.57 10.69
N ASP A 520 12.59 -3.70 10.81
CA ASP A 520 11.64 -2.74 10.28
C ASP A 520 11.52 -1.48 11.14
N ASP A 521 11.50 -1.61 12.48
CA ASP A 521 11.52 -0.46 13.41
C ASP A 521 12.82 0.35 13.20
N TYR A 522 13.95 -0.34 13.08
CA TYR A 522 15.24 0.27 12.79
C TYR A 522 15.26 0.97 11.42
N TYR A 523 14.65 0.37 10.38
CA TYR A 523 14.54 1.01 9.07
C TYR A 523 13.66 2.26 9.09
N GLU A 524 12.54 2.25 9.83
CA GLU A 524 11.66 3.43 9.93
C GLU A 524 12.36 4.64 10.56
N ILE A 525 13.33 4.40 11.44
CA ILE A 525 14.06 5.44 12.16
C ILE A 525 15.34 5.87 11.43
N PHE A 526 16.16 4.91 11.01
CA PHE A 526 17.48 5.18 10.43
C PHE A 526 17.51 5.18 8.90
N GLY A 527 16.42 4.78 8.22
CA GLY A 527 16.35 4.69 6.76
C GLY A 527 17.19 3.55 6.14
N ARG A 528 17.78 2.69 6.98
CA ARG A 528 18.63 1.54 6.60
C ARG A 528 18.34 0.33 7.48
N ARG A 529 18.70 -0.88 7.03
CA ARG A 529 18.61 -2.08 7.88
C ARG A 529 19.81 -2.16 8.82
N PRO A 530 19.64 -2.72 10.04
CA PRO A 530 20.78 -2.95 10.93
C PRO A 530 21.67 -4.05 10.34
N ASN A 531 22.99 -3.89 10.40
CA ASN A 531 23.91 -4.98 10.12
C ASN A 531 24.01 -5.91 11.34
N LEU A 532 23.19 -6.97 11.36
CA LEU A 532 23.17 -7.92 12.47
C LEU A 532 24.29 -8.97 12.40
N LYS A 533 24.96 -9.12 11.26
CA LYS A 533 26.07 -10.07 11.11
C LYS A 533 27.32 -9.52 11.78
N GLU A 534 27.69 -8.31 11.38
CA GLU A 534 28.87 -7.58 11.87
C GLU A 534 28.43 -6.18 12.32
N PRO A 535 27.79 -6.06 13.50
CA PRO A 535 27.31 -4.79 14.00
C PRO A 535 28.48 -3.93 14.49
N LEU A 536 28.68 -2.78 13.85
CA LEU A 536 29.74 -1.83 14.24
C LEU A 536 29.20 -0.73 15.17
N ARG A 537 27.92 -0.42 15.02
CA ARG A 537 27.25 0.64 15.76
C ARG A 537 26.64 0.13 17.05
N TYR A 538 26.61 0.99 18.05
CA TYR A 538 25.95 0.71 19.32
C TYR A 538 24.48 0.32 19.11
N THR A 539 23.76 1.08 18.29
CA THR A 539 22.35 0.82 17.98
C THR A 539 22.15 -0.54 17.30
N GLU A 540 23.03 -0.97 16.40
CA GLU A 540 23.01 -2.29 15.74
C GLU A 540 23.34 -3.41 16.72
N LYS A 541 24.34 -3.21 17.59
CA LYS A 541 24.72 -4.15 18.65
C LYS A 541 23.55 -4.37 19.62
N ILE A 542 22.81 -3.32 20.00
CA ILE A 542 21.58 -3.47 20.79
C ILE A 542 20.52 -4.30 20.05
N GLN A 543 20.31 -4.10 18.74
CA GLN A 543 19.36 -4.94 17.99
C GLN A 543 19.77 -6.42 18.01
N LYS A 544 21.07 -6.71 17.82
CA LYS A 544 21.62 -8.07 17.91
C LYS A 544 21.45 -8.64 19.33
N TYR A 545 21.71 -7.82 20.34
CA TYR A 545 21.58 -8.19 21.76
C TYR A 545 20.15 -8.59 22.12
N ILE A 546 19.14 -7.86 21.65
CA ILE A 546 17.73 -8.23 21.82
C ILE A 546 17.43 -9.59 21.14
N LEU A 547 18.09 -9.90 20.02
CA LEU A 547 17.86 -11.13 19.24
C LEU A 547 18.57 -12.37 19.75
N GLU A 548 19.73 -12.22 20.36
CA GLU A 548 20.63 -13.35 20.62
C GLU A 548 20.89 -13.57 22.11
N GLU A 549 20.92 -12.52 22.93
CA GLU A 549 21.20 -12.66 24.36
C GLU A 549 19.98 -13.22 25.10
N ARG A 550 20.16 -14.34 25.78
CA ARG A 550 19.10 -15.11 26.44
C ARG A 550 19.39 -15.40 27.90
N ASN A 551 20.37 -14.72 28.50
CA ASN A 551 20.70 -14.86 29.92
C ASN A 551 19.44 -14.67 30.81
N PRO A 552 18.99 -15.71 31.53
CA PRO A 552 17.78 -15.65 32.34
C PRO A 552 17.92 -14.72 33.55
N LEU A 553 19.16 -14.38 33.96
CA LEU A 553 19.42 -13.44 35.04
C LEU A 553 18.75 -12.07 34.77
N PHE A 554 18.65 -11.66 33.50
CA PHE A 554 18.13 -10.33 33.16
C PHE A 554 16.68 -10.16 33.59
N HIS A 555 15.89 -11.22 33.59
CA HIS A 555 14.52 -11.20 34.10
C HIS A 555 14.47 -10.75 35.57
N ARG A 556 15.37 -11.31 36.38
CA ARG A 556 15.51 -10.93 37.80
C ARG A 556 16.00 -9.49 37.95
N LEU A 557 16.92 -9.05 37.08
CA LEU A 557 17.56 -7.74 37.20
C LEU A 557 16.67 -6.57 36.76
N VAL A 558 15.65 -6.80 35.92
CA VAL A 558 14.70 -5.75 35.54
C VAL A 558 13.42 -5.73 36.38
N ASP A 559 13.13 -6.80 37.13
CA ASP A 559 12.01 -6.79 38.08
C ASP A 559 12.41 -5.97 39.33
N LYS A 560 11.66 -4.89 39.59
CA LYS A 560 11.96 -3.92 40.66
C LYS A 560 11.94 -4.49 42.08
N VAL A 561 11.34 -5.66 42.29
CA VAL A 561 11.36 -6.36 43.58
C VAL A 561 12.54 -7.33 43.60
N ASP A 562 12.64 -8.20 42.60
CA ASP A 562 13.58 -9.33 42.65
C ASP A 562 15.05 -8.88 42.46
N VAL A 563 15.28 -7.71 41.85
CA VAL A 563 16.61 -7.10 41.69
C VAL A 563 17.22 -6.66 43.03
N LYS A 564 16.38 -6.28 44.01
CA LYS A 564 16.85 -5.67 45.27
C LYS A 564 17.76 -6.61 46.05
N GLN A 565 17.41 -7.90 46.13
CA GLN A 565 18.23 -8.89 46.81
C GLN A 565 19.58 -9.09 46.10
N TYR A 566 19.59 -9.06 44.77
CA TYR A 566 20.83 -9.17 43.99
C TYR A 566 21.76 -7.99 44.27
N VAL A 567 21.23 -6.76 44.22
CA VAL A 567 22.01 -5.54 44.49
C VAL A 567 22.49 -5.48 45.93
N ALA A 568 21.64 -5.81 46.90
CA ALA A 568 22.01 -5.85 48.31
C ALA A 568 23.18 -6.81 48.58
N SER A 569 23.17 -8.00 47.96
CA SER A 569 24.26 -8.96 48.08
C SER A 569 25.58 -8.50 47.43
N ALA A 570 25.50 -7.62 46.42
CA ALA A 570 26.66 -7.19 45.65
C ALA A 570 27.33 -5.94 46.23
N ILE A 571 26.55 -4.94 46.66
CA ILE A 571 27.07 -3.63 47.10
C ILE A 571 26.66 -3.23 48.52
N GLY A 572 25.75 -3.96 49.17
CA GLY A 572 25.24 -3.65 50.51
C GLY A 572 23.76 -3.26 50.51
N GLU A 573 23.03 -3.64 51.54
CA GLU A 573 21.60 -3.36 51.70
C GLU A 573 21.31 -1.87 51.87
N GLU A 574 22.25 -1.13 52.45
CA GLU A 574 22.14 0.31 52.70
C GLU A 574 22.06 1.15 51.42
N TYR A 575 22.50 0.61 50.27
CA TYR A 575 22.44 1.24 48.95
C TYR A 575 21.20 0.85 48.14
N VAL A 576 20.31 0.03 48.70
CA VAL A 576 19.05 -0.36 48.05
C VAL A 576 17.91 0.46 48.63
N VAL A 577 17.04 0.98 47.76
CA VAL A 577 15.84 1.71 48.21
C VAL A 577 14.93 0.74 48.96
N PRO A 578 14.49 1.03 50.21
CA PRO A 578 13.62 0.15 50.96
C PRO A 578 12.30 -0.14 50.24
N THR A 579 11.74 -1.33 50.45
CA THR A 579 10.40 -1.69 49.97
C THR A 579 9.42 -1.54 51.12
N ILE A 580 8.36 -0.75 50.92
CA ILE A 580 7.29 -0.56 51.90
C ILE A 580 6.26 -1.70 51.79
N GLY A 581 5.91 -2.09 50.57
CA GLY A 581 4.95 -3.16 50.33
C GLY A 581 4.94 -3.61 48.88
N THR A 582 4.39 -4.81 48.65
CA THR A 582 4.20 -5.40 47.32
C THR A 582 2.84 -6.07 47.21
N TRP A 583 2.18 -5.89 46.07
CA TRP A 583 0.82 -6.39 45.84
C TRP A 583 0.65 -6.94 44.43
N ASN A 584 -0.24 -7.92 44.27
CA ASN A 584 -0.60 -8.47 42.95
C ASN A 584 -1.76 -7.69 42.31
N ARG A 585 -2.61 -7.06 43.12
CA ARG A 585 -3.77 -6.30 42.68
C ARG A 585 -3.76 -4.92 43.30
N VAL A 586 -4.37 -3.97 42.60
CA VAL A 586 -4.49 -2.58 43.07
C VAL A 586 -5.44 -2.50 44.27
N GLU A 587 -6.44 -3.37 44.30
CA GLU A 587 -7.42 -3.43 45.39
C GLU A 587 -6.83 -3.93 46.72
N ASP A 588 -5.67 -4.60 46.67
CA ASP A 588 -5.00 -5.15 47.86
C ASP A 588 -4.08 -4.12 48.55
N ILE A 589 -3.94 -2.92 47.97
CA ILE A 589 -3.06 -1.87 48.52
C ILE A 589 -3.66 -1.35 49.83
N ASP A 590 -2.90 -1.51 50.91
CA ASP A 590 -3.22 -0.92 52.21
C ASP A 590 -2.74 0.55 52.24
N TRP A 591 -3.67 1.47 51.98
CA TRP A 591 -3.39 2.90 51.93
C TRP A 591 -3.10 3.51 53.30
N GLU A 592 -3.58 2.90 54.38
CA GLU A 592 -3.36 3.39 55.74
C GLU A 592 -1.93 3.08 56.20
N ALA A 593 -1.42 1.89 55.87
CA ALA A 593 -0.06 1.45 56.21
C ALA A 593 1.06 2.18 55.43
N LEU A 594 0.75 2.82 54.29
CA LEU A 594 1.73 3.61 53.55
C LEU A 594 2.16 4.86 54.35
N PRO A 595 3.42 5.33 54.23
CA PRO A 595 3.85 6.58 54.85
C PRO A 595 3.17 7.80 54.19
N GLU A 596 3.35 9.00 54.74
CA GLU A 596 2.73 10.22 54.20
C GLU A 596 3.19 10.55 52.76
N LYS A 597 4.41 10.12 52.39
CA LYS A 597 4.96 10.29 51.04
C LYS A 597 5.52 8.97 50.52
N PHE A 598 5.07 8.56 49.34
CA PHE A 598 5.46 7.28 48.74
C PHE A 598 5.40 7.32 47.21
N VAL A 599 5.99 6.32 46.56
CA VAL A 599 5.89 6.10 45.13
C VAL A 599 5.42 4.68 44.85
N LEU A 600 4.38 4.54 44.03
CA LEU A 600 3.87 3.25 43.54
C LEU A 600 4.31 3.03 42.10
N LYS A 601 4.78 1.82 41.77
CA LYS A 601 5.21 1.44 40.42
C LYS A 601 4.84 -0.01 40.15
N CYS A 602 4.64 -0.37 38.88
CA CYS A 602 4.61 -1.77 38.47
C CYS A 602 6.04 -2.34 38.37
N THR A 603 6.22 -3.60 38.75
CA THR A 603 7.56 -4.22 38.81
C THR A 603 8.13 -4.54 37.44
N HIS A 604 7.27 -4.89 36.47
CA HIS A 604 7.61 -5.46 35.16
C HIS A 604 7.70 -4.46 34.00
N ASP A 605 7.59 -3.15 34.25
CA ASP A 605 7.48 -2.15 33.18
C ASP A 605 8.29 -0.86 33.41
N SER A 606 8.21 0.06 32.45
CA SER A 606 8.65 1.45 32.63
C SER A 606 7.48 2.42 32.42
N GLY A 607 7.47 3.51 33.19
CA GLY A 607 6.49 4.61 33.09
C GLY A 607 5.21 4.45 33.93
N SER A 608 5.07 3.40 34.75
CA SER A 608 3.91 3.19 35.62
C SER A 608 3.91 4.02 36.91
N ALA A 609 4.97 4.80 37.17
CA ALA A 609 5.15 5.48 38.44
C ALA A 609 4.00 6.46 38.77
N VAL A 610 3.53 6.37 40.01
CA VAL A 610 2.58 7.30 40.64
C VAL A 610 3.21 7.81 41.92
N ILE A 611 3.26 9.13 42.10
CA ILE A 611 3.98 9.79 43.17
C ILE A 611 2.97 10.44 44.11
N CYS A 612 3.04 10.13 45.41
CA CYS A 612 2.28 10.76 46.48
C CYS A 612 3.23 11.63 47.31
N GLU A 613 3.06 12.96 47.23
CA GLU A 613 3.81 13.93 48.04
C GLU A 613 3.06 14.37 49.30
N ASP A 614 1.74 14.13 49.33
CA ASP A 614 0.79 14.48 50.38
C ASP A 614 -0.44 13.59 50.18
N LYS A 615 -0.83 12.81 51.21
CA LYS A 615 -1.97 11.90 51.10
C LYS A 615 -3.29 12.64 50.97
N SER A 616 -3.40 13.84 51.55
CA SER A 616 -4.67 14.59 51.59
C SER A 616 -5.11 15.09 50.22
N SER A 617 -4.16 15.32 49.32
CA SER A 617 -4.38 15.81 47.95
C SER A 617 -4.11 14.74 46.87
N PHE A 618 -3.80 13.51 47.27
CA PHE A 618 -3.47 12.42 46.35
C PHE A 618 -4.70 11.89 45.60
N ASP A 619 -4.61 11.79 44.27
CA ASP A 619 -5.66 11.18 43.45
C ASP A 619 -5.57 9.65 43.48
N TYR A 620 -6.15 9.05 44.52
CA TYR A 620 -6.25 7.59 44.67
C TYR A 620 -6.94 6.92 43.47
N THR A 621 -7.99 7.54 42.93
CA THR A 621 -8.77 6.93 41.85
C THR A 621 -7.95 6.89 40.57
N GLY A 622 -7.31 8.00 40.19
CA GLY A 622 -6.42 8.06 39.04
C GLY A 622 -5.20 7.17 39.18
N ALA A 623 -4.62 7.08 40.39
CA ALA A 623 -3.53 6.16 40.71
C ALA A 623 -3.93 4.71 40.46
N CYS A 624 -5.07 4.29 41.00
CA CYS A 624 -5.60 2.94 40.83
C CYS A 624 -5.84 2.63 39.35
N LEU A 625 -6.52 3.51 38.61
CA LEU A 625 -6.79 3.33 37.19
C LEU A 625 -5.50 3.18 36.37
N LYS A 626 -4.49 4.02 36.63
CA LYS A 626 -3.19 3.96 35.96
C LYS A 626 -2.47 2.64 36.25
N LEU A 627 -2.37 2.24 37.52
CA LEU A 627 -1.71 1.00 37.92
C LEU A 627 -2.45 -0.23 37.37
N SER A 628 -3.78 -0.31 37.47
CA SER A 628 -4.58 -1.41 36.91
C SER A 628 -4.39 -1.54 35.40
N SER A 629 -4.29 -0.42 34.68
CA SER A 629 -4.01 -0.41 33.25
C SER A 629 -2.59 -0.92 32.95
N CYS A 630 -1.58 -0.46 33.70
CA CYS A 630 -0.19 -0.90 33.53
C CYS A 630 0.01 -2.39 33.87
N LEU A 631 -0.65 -2.92 34.90
CA LEU A 631 -0.62 -4.34 35.26
C LEU A 631 -1.18 -5.24 34.16
N LYS A 632 -2.16 -4.78 33.39
CA LYS A 632 -2.71 -5.54 32.25
C LYS A 632 -1.78 -5.54 31.03
N ARG A 633 -0.81 -4.62 30.97
CA ARG A 633 0.10 -4.46 29.84
C ARG A 633 1.29 -5.41 29.95
N ASP A 634 1.45 -6.26 28.94
CA ASP A 634 2.64 -7.08 28.73
C ASP A 634 3.73 -6.22 28.06
N TYR A 635 4.73 -5.82 28.84
CA TYR A 635 5.81 -4.92 28.39
C TYR A 635 6.63 -5.56 27.27
N TRP A 636 6.92 -6.86 27.36
CA TRP A 636 7.59 -7.64 26.31
C TRP A 636 6.80 -7.64 25.00
N LYS A 637 5.48 -7.84 25.02
CA LYS A 637 4.70 -7.80 23.76
C LYS A 637 4.72 -6.43 23.09
N SER A 638 4.86 -5.36 23.87
CA SER A 638 4.85 -3.98 23.39
C SER A 638 6.21 -3.54 22.86
N PHE A 639 7.28 -3.80 23.62
CA PHE A 639 8.62 -3.29 23.36
C PHE A 639 9.61 -4.36 22.88
N ARG A 640 9.25 -5.64 22.99
CA ARG A 640 10.05 -6.78 22.48
C ARG A 640 11.47 -6.83 23.07
N GLU A 641 11.61 -6.36 24.30
CA GLU A 641 12.83 -6.37 25.10
C GLU A 641 12.93 -7.65 25.94
N TRP A 642 13.88 -8.53 25.61
CA TRP A 642 13.90 -9.91 26.11
C TRP A 642 13.87 -10.00 27.64
N ALA A 643 14.61 -9.14 28.33
CA ALA A 643 14.65 -9.07 29.79
C ALA A 643 13.26 -9.00 30.46
N TYR A 644 12.25 -8.41 29.82
CA TYR A 644 10.90 -8.27 30.39
C TYR A 644 9.95 -9.44 30.07
N LYS A 645 10.43 -10.47 29.38
CA LYS A 645 9.59 -11.59 28.96
C LYS A 645 9.21 -12.49 30.14
N GLY A 646 7.91 -12.68 30.36
CA GLY A 646 7.39 -13.66 31.33
C GLY A 646 7.50 -13.23 32.80
N LEU A 647 7.71 -11.94 33.07
CA LEU A 647 7.73 -11.41 34.44
C LEU A 647 6.36 -11.46 35.09
N SER A 648 6.35 -11.58 36.42
CA SER A 648 5.14 -11.43 37.22
C SER A 648 4.78 -9.96 37.33
N HIS A 649 3.51 -9.63 37.06
CA HIS A 649 3.03 -8.25 37.10
C HIS A 649 2.58 -7.91 38.53
N ARG A 650 3.42 -7.19 39.27
CA ARG A 650 3.18 -6.77 40.66
C ARG A 650 3.26 -5.26 40.79
N ILE A 651 2.78 -4.74 41.92
CA ILE A 651 2.93 -3.35 42.36
C ILE A 651 3.95 -3.33 43.49
N ILE A 652 4.84 -2.35 43.49
CA ILE A 652 5.78 -2.07 44.58
C ILE A 652 5.56 -0.64 45.10
N ALA A 653 5.55 -0.48 46.43
CA ALA A 653 5.66 0.80 47.11
C ALA A 653 7.08 1.04 47.60
N GLU A 654 7.61 2.22 47.31
CA GLU A 654 8.92 2.69 47.76
C GLU A 654 8.79 4.05 48.45
N PRO A 655 9.70 4.39 49.39
CA PRO A 655 9.74 5.72 50.00
C PRO A 655 9.88 6.81 48.95
N PHE A 656 9.21 7.94 49.17
CA PHE A 656 9.40 9.11 48.33
C PHE A 656 10.82 9.67 48.51
N LEU A 657 11.57 9.70 47.42
CA LEU A 657 12.90 10.31 47.37
C LEU A 657 12.76 11.75 46.88
N ARG A 658 12.96 12.72 47.80
CA ARG A 658 12.69 14.16 47.59
C ARG A 658 13.33 14.75 46.33
N CYS A 659 14.48 14.23 45.91
CA CYS A 659 15.20 14.71 44.74
C CYS A 659 14.67 14.19 43.39
N LEU A 660 13.68 13.28 43.38
CA LEU A 660 13.04 12.77 42.16
C LEU A 660 11.91 13.67 41.63
N VAL A 661 11.54 14.70 42.40
CA VAL A 661 10.62 15.76 42.00
C VAL A 661 11.36 17.10 42.10
N GLN A 662 11.62 17.69 40.93
CA GLN A 662 12.06 19.06 40.73
C GLN A 662 13.43 19.45 41.31
N SER A 663 14.31 19.87 40.40
CA SER A 663 15.12 21.05 40.62
C SER A 663 15.34 21.82 39.32
N SER A 664 15.23 23.14 39.42
CA SER A 664 15.49 24.09 38.33
C SER A 664 16.96 24.54 38.27
N SER A 665 17.79 24.05 39.21
CA SER A 665 19.21 24.33 39.34
C SER A 665 20.05 23.09 39.01
N THR A 666 21.20 23.31 38.35
CA THR A 666 22.19 22.25 38.06
C THR A 666 22.84 21.65 39.31
N SER A 667 22.59 22.21 40.50
CA SER A 667 23.11 21.78 41.81
C SER A 667 22.37 20.59 42.42
N ASP A 668 21.13 20.34 41.99
CA ASP A 668 20.19 19.42 42.65
C ASP A 668 19.88 18.23 41.73
N VAL A 669 20.85 17.87 40.88
CA VAL A 669 20.72 16.72 39.98
C VAL A 669 21.07 15.46 40.76
N CYS A 670 20.15 14.52 40.79
CA CYS A 670 20.30 13.33 41.61
C CYS A 670 20.22 12.03 40.80
N ASP A 671 20.22 12.05 39.45
CA ASP A 671 20.03 10.86 38.60
C ASP A 671 21.23 10.66 37.65
N TYR A 672 22.03 9.62 37.94
CA TYR A 672 23.30 9.32 37.27
C TYR A 672 23.27 7.96 36.59
N LYS A 673 23.66 7.89 35.32
CA LYS A 673 23.47 6.69 34.50
C LYS A 673 24.75 6.25 33.84
N PHE A 674 25.30 5.12 34.26
CA PHE A 674 26.59 4.61 33.81
C PHE A 674 26.41 3.51 32.76
N PHE A 675 26.96 3.69 31.56
CA PHE A 675 27.11 2.64 30.57
C PHE A 675 28.33 1.78 30.89
N CYS A 676 28.06 0.53 31.21
CA CYS A 676 29.06 -0.47 31.52
C CYS A 676 29.12 -1.54 30.44
N PHE A 677 30.34 -1.99 30.16
CA PHE A 677 30.62 -3.06 29.21
C PHE A 677 31.49 -4.10 29.92
N ASN A 678 30.91 -5.28 30.19
CA ASN A 678 31.53 -6.37 30.93
C ASN A 678 32.23 -5.94 32.24
N GLY A 679 31.50 -5.27 33.13
CA GLY A 679 32.04 -4.80 34.42
C GLY A 679 32.88 -3.52 34.34
N VAL A 680 33.05 -2.91 33.17
CA VAL A 680 33.86 -1.70 33.00
C VAL A 680 32.96 -0.51 32.64
N PRO A 681 32.74 0.45 33.56
CA PRO A 681 32.10 1.73 33.24
C PRO A 681 32.95 2.51 32.24
N LYS A 682 32.33 3.05 31.18
CA LYS A 682 33.06 3.80 30.12
C LYS A 682 32.50 5.18 29.85
N VAL A 683 31.17 5.32 29.89
CA VAL A 683 30.45 6.57 29.63
C VAL A 683 29.35 6.69 30.66
N MET A 684 29.03 7.89 31.09
CA MET A 684 27.83 8.16 31.88
C MET A 684 27.05 9.32 31.30
N PHE A 685 25.80 9.48 31.73
CA PHE A 685 25.09 10.73 31.52
C PHE A 685 24.31 11.17 32.74
N VAL A 686 24.06 12.48 32.76
CA VAL A 686 23.29 13.19 33.77
C VAL A 686 22.04 13.75 33.12
N ALA A 687 20.88 13.52 33.73
CA ALA A 687 19.61 14.07 33.25
C ALA A 687 19.22 15.32 34.06
N THR A 688 19.09 16.47 33.39
CA THR A 688 18.66 17.75 33.99
C THR A 688 17.36 18.25 33.37
N ASP A 689 16.67 19.18 34.07
CA ASP A 689 15.36 19.73 33.67
C ASP A 689 14.26 18.65 33.42
N ARG A 690 14.43 17.44 33.99
CA ARG A 690 13.50 16.32 33.81
C ARG A 690 12.19 16.57 34.56
N ASN A 691 11.06 16.40 33.87
CA ASN A 691 9.71 16.63 34.41
C ASN A 691 9.46 18.06 34.93
N VAL A 692 10.23 19.05 34.47
CA VAL A 692 10.01 20.46 34.80
C VAL A 692 9.02 21.06 33.79
N PRO A 693 7.84 21.54 34.22
CA PRO A 693 6.87 22.13 33.31
C PRO A 693 7.45 23.29 32.50
N GLY A 694 7.27 23.26 31.18
CA GLY A 694 7.75 24.31 30.28
C GLY A 694 9.25 24.25 29.94
N ARG A 695 10.01 23.28 30.46
CA ARG A 695 11.41 23.04 30.08
C ARG A 695 11.56 21.69 29.36
N GLU A 696 12.52 21.62 28.44
CA GLU A 696 12.90 20.39 27.77
C GLU A 696 13.94 19.64 28.60
N THR A 697 13.75 18.33 28.83
CA THR A 697 14.75 17.48 29.50
C THR A 697 16.06 17.51 28.73
N LYS A 698 17.18 17.60 29.46
CA LYS A 698 18.53 17.66 28.90
C LYS A 698 19.38 16.49 29.37
N PHE A 699 20.17 15.89 28.47
CA PHE A 699 21.11 14.80 28.79
C PHE A 699 22.54 15.24 28.46
N ASP A 700 23.41 15.29 29.45
CA ASP A 700 24.84 15.58 29.28
C ASP A 700 25.66 14.32 29.51
N PHE A 701 26.48 13.94 28.53
CA PHE A 701 27.29 12.72 28.56
C PHE A 701 28.73 13.03 29.00
N PHE A 702 29.34 12.12 29.74
CA PHE A 702 30.69 12.27 30.30
C PHE A 702 31.48 10.97 30.19
N ASP A 703 32.80 11.08 30.09
CA ASP A 703 33.72 9.95 30.31
C ASP A 703 33.90 9.67 31.82
N MET A 704 34.74 8.68 32.14
CA MET A 704 35.00 8.28 33.53
C MET A 704 35.97 9.21 34.28
N ASP A 705 36.49 10.25 33.63
CA ASP A 705 37.22 11.37 34.25
C ASP A 705 36.31 12.61 34.41
N PHE A 706 35.00 12.43 34.22
CA PHE A 706 33.97 13.46 34.24
C PHE A 706 34.19 14.58 33.21
N ARG A 707 34.85 14.29 32.08
CA ARG A 707 34.96 15.22 30.96
C ARG A 707 33.74 15.07 30.06
N ARG A 708 33.10 16.20 29.75
CA ARG A 708 31.90 16.23 28.90
C ARG A 708 32.23 15.72 27.49
N LEU A 709 31.39 14.82 26.99
CA LEU A 709 31.45 14.27 25.65
C LEU A 709 30.49 15.04 24.75
N ASP A 710 30.98 15.48 23.59
CA ASP A 710 30.23 16.34 22.68
C ASP A 710 29.32 15.52 21.75
N PHE A 711 28.21 15.00 22.31
CA PHE A 711 27.13 14.38 21.56
C PHE A 711 25.79 14.45 22.27
N CYS A 712 24.73 14.31 21.48
CA CYS A 712 23.35 14.17 21.95
C CYS A 712 22.81 12.77 21.63
N ASN A 713 21.95 12.24 22.51
CA ASN A 713 21.16 11.04 22.27
C ASN A 713 19.76 11.19 22.89
N GLY A 714 18.76 11.45 22.06
CA GLY A 714 17.35 11.58 22.45
C GLY A 714 16.94 12.93 23.03
N HIS A 715 17.84 13.63 23.71
CA HIS A 715 17.62 14.93 24.33
C HIS A 715 18.81 15.87 24.04
N PRO A 716 18.59 17.20 24.00
CA PRO A 716 19.68 18.18 23.90
C PRO A 716 20.56 18.14 25.14
N ASN A 717 21.80 18.63 25.04
CA ASN A 717 22.64 18.85 26.21
C ASN A 717 22.27 20.15 26.93
N ALA A 718 22.73 20.33 28.17
CA ALA A 718 22.57 21.60 28.88
C ALA A 718 23.56 22.68 28.43
N ASP A 719 23.09 23.93 28.55
CA ASP A 719 23.88 25.14 28.27
C ASP A 719 25.08 25.23 29.22
N SER A 720 24.86 24.89 30.49
CA SER A 720 25.89 24.75 31.52
C SER A 720 26.01 23.29 31.95
N ALA A 721 27.22 22.72 31.90
CA ALA A 721 27.45 21.34 32.32
C ALA A 721 27.11 21.16 33.82
N PRO A 722 26.44 20.06 34.20
CA PRO A 722 26.22 19.72 35.61
C PRO A 722 27.54 19.46 36.35
N LEU A 723 27.52 19.66 37.67
CA LEU A 723 28.67 19.43 38.53
C LEU A 723 28.94 17.93 38.71
N CYS A 724 30.21 17.59 38.98
CA CYS A 724 30.61 16.23 39.32
C CYS A 724 29.96 15.80 40.65
N PRO A 725 29.30 14.63 40.70
CA PRO A 725 28.73 14.13 41.94
C PRO A 725 29.79 13.90 43.02
N GLU A 726 29.47 14.16 44.28
CA GLU A 726 30.42 13.94 45.38
C GLU A 726 30.79 12.46 45.52
N LYS A 727 29.85 11.56 45.23
CA LYS A 727 30.06 10.10 45.27
C LYS A 727 30.37 9.49 43.91
N PHE A 728 30.92 10.25 42.96
CA PHE A 728 31.25 9.77 41.61
C PHE A 728 32.10 8.49 41.60
N GLU A 729 33.21 8.45 42.33
CA GLU A 729 34.10 7.28 42.37
C GLU A 729 33.45 6.06 43.02
N LEU A 730 32.59 6.28 44.02
CA LEU A 730 31.82 5.21 44.65
C LEU A 730 30.80 4.63 43.66
N MET A 731 30.08 5.48 42.93
CA MET A 731 29.15 5.05 41.89
C MET A 731 29.86 4.32 40.75
N LYS A 732 31.06 4.76 40.33
CA LYS A 732 31.90 4.03 39.36
C LYS A 732 32.26 2.63 39.85
N LEU A 733 32.68 2.49 41.10
CA LEU A 733 33.00 1.20 41.71
C LEU A 733 31.77 0.28 41.74
N PHE A 734 30.61 0.78 42.15
CA PHE A 734 29.37 0.01 42.18
C PHE A 734 28.88 -0.36 40.78
N ALA A 735 28.95 0.58 39.83
CA ALA A 735 28.63 0.33 38.42
C ALA A 735 29.49 -0.82 37.86
N ALA A 736 30.79 -0.83 38.17
CA ALA A 736 31.70 -1.90 37.76
C ALA A 736 31.31 -3.25 38.38
N ARG A 737 31.07 -3.27 39.70
CA ARG A 737 30.73 -4.50 40.43
C ARG A 737 29.39 -5.10 39.99
N LEU A 738 28.37 -4.26 39.82
CA LEU A 738 27.02 -4.68 39.44
C LEU A 738 26.91 -5.13 37.98
N SER A 739 27.80 -4.65 37.10
CA SER A 739 27.81 -5.01 35.67
C SER A 739 28.82 -6.09 35.32
N ALA A 740 29.54 -6.65 36.30
CA ALA A 740 30.53 -7.68 36.08
C ALA A 740 29.91 -8.93 35.43
N GLY A 741 30.51 -9.40 34.32
CA GLY A 741 29.99 -10.55 33.56
C GLY A 741 28.76 -10.25 32.70
N ILE A 742 28.30 -9.00 32.65
CA ILE A 742 27.20 -8.56 31.78
C ILE A 742 27.80 -7.85 30.56
N PRO A 743 27.58 -8.34 29.32
CA PRO A 743 28.21 -7.78 28.12
C PRO A 743 28.01 -6.27 27.98
N GLN A 744 26.79 -5.81 28.24
CA GLN A 744 26.35 -4.43 28.14
C GLN A 744 25.21 -4.21 29.12
N VAL A 745 25.34 -3.20 29.98
CA VAL A 745 24.20 -2.71 30.76
C VAL A 745 24.43 -1.28 31.19
N ARG A 746 23.36 -0.50 31.22
CA ARG A 746 23.37 0.80 31.89
C ARG A 746 22.92 0.61 33.34
N VAL A 747 23.73 1.06 34.28
CA VAL A 747 23.44 1.01 35.72
C VAL A 747 23.12 2.41 36.19
N ASP A 748 21.93 2.58 36.75
CA ASP A 748 21.43 3.88 37.18
C ASP A 748 21.56 4.01 38.70
N PHE A 749 21.92 5.19 39.18
CA PHE A 749 22.05 5.53 40.58
C PHE A 749 21.39 6.85 40.90
N TYR A 750 20.96 6.97 42.15
CA TYR A 750 20.57 8.23 42.76
C TYR A 750 21.56 8.65 43.84
N GLU A 751 21.86 9.94 43.94
CA GLU A 751 22.63 10.51 45.05
C GLU A 751 21.78 11.51 45.81
N ILE A 752 21.51 11.27 47.09
CA ILE A 752 20.62 12.10 47.91
C ILE A 752 21.25 12.32 49.27
N GLY A 753 21.52 13.57 49.62
CA GLY A 753 22.13 13.93 50.91
C GLY A 753 23.48 13.22 51.14
N GLY A 754 24.30 13.09 50.09
CA GLY A 754 25.59 12.40 50.13
C GLY A 754 25.52 10.87 50.20
N LYS A 755 24.33 10.28 50.08
CA LYS A 755 24.12 8.82 50.06
C LYS A 755 23.70 8.33 48.67
N VAL A 756 24.32 7.23 48.22
CA VAL A 756 24.05 6.59 46.93
C VAL A 756 22.95 5.55 47.08
N TYR A 757 22.05 5.48 46.11
CA TYR A 757 21.03 4.44 45.98
C TYR A 757 21.05 3.86 44.57
N PHE A 758 20.89 2.55 44.45
CA PHE A 758 20.66 1.91 43.15
C PHE A 758 19.29 2.29 42.59
N GLY A 759 19.25 2.61 41.29
CA GLY A 759 18.04 2.95 40.54
C GLY A 759 17.50 1.77 39.75
N GLU A 760 18.16 1.42 38.65
CA GLU A 760 17.73 0.34 37.75
C GLU A 760 18.89 -0.22 36.90
N PHE A 761 18.70 -1.44 36.40
CA PHE A 761 19.46 -1.95 35.26
C PHE A 761 18.69 -1.70 33.96
N THR A 762 19.35 -1.14 32.96
CA THR A 762 18.82 -0.95 31.61
C THR A 762 19.69 -1.67 30.58
N PHE A 763 19.22 -2.81 30.08
CA PHE A 763 19.92 -3.64 29.09
C PHE A 763 19.78 -3.11 27.65
N TYR A 764 18.69 -2.41 27.35
CA TYR A 764 18.34 -1.97 26.00
C TYR A 764 18.10 -0.46 25.98
N HIS A 765 19.16 0.33 26.13
CA HIS A 765 19.04 1.80 26.13
C HIS A 765 18.30 2.29 24.88
N TRP A 766 17.12 2.89 25.08
CA TRP A 766 16.20 3.31 24.01
C TRP A 766 15.87 2.21 22.97
N ARG A 767 15.99 0.93 23.34
CA ARG A 767 15.93 -0.22 22.42
C ARG A 767 16.93 -0.14 21.26
N GLY A 768 17.94 0.72 21.31
CA GLY A 768 18.83 1.01 20.19
C GLY A 768 18.13 1.71 19.01
N LEU A 769 17.06 2.46 19.28
CA LEU A 769 16.22 3.12 18.29
C LEU A 769 16.27 4.66 18.36
N VAL A 770 17.22 5.22 19.10
CA VAL A 770 17.43 6.69 19.16
C VAL A 770 18.78 7.02 18.54
N PRO A 771 18.83 7.88 17.50
CA PRO A 771 20.09 8.27 16.85
C PRO A 771 21.04 9.02 17.78
N PHE A 772 22.34 8.87 17.52
CA PHE A 772 23.38 9.71 18.10
C PHE A 772 23.63 10.90 17.16
N GLU A 773 23.85 12.08 17.75
CA GLU A 773 24.16 13.31 17.02
C GLU A 773 25.47 13.90 17.58
N PRO A 774 26.57 13.91 16.81
CA PRO A 774 26.72 13.38 15.45
C PRO A 774 26.78 11.84 15.38
N ASP A 775 26.46 11.27 14.20
CA ASP A 775 26.33 9.83 13.94
C ASP A 775 27.60 9.01 14.23
N GLU A 776 28.76 9.63 14.17
CA GLU A 776 30.06 9.04 14.52
C GLU A 776 30.11 8.51 15.96
N TRP A 777 29.32 9.07 16.88
CA TRP A 777 29.24 8.57 18.25
C TRP A 777 28.55 7.22 18.38
N ASP A 778 27.66 6.86 17.45
CA ASP A 778 27.06 5.51 17.40
C ASP A 778 28.15 4.44 17.16
N PHE A 779 29.18 4.76 16.36
CA PHE A 779 30.34 3.89 16.17
C PHE A 779 31.29 3.92 17.37
N LYS A 780 31.59 5.10 17.94
CA LYS A 780 32.45 5.20 19.13
C LYS A 780 31.86 4.39 20.29
N MET A 781 30.58 4.58 20.59
CA MET A 781 29.85 3.78 21.59
C MET A 781 29.84 2.29 21.23
N GLY A 782 29.67 1.95 19.95
CA GLY A 782 29.75 0.58 19.47
C GLY A 782 31.12 -0.07 19.71
N SER A 783 32.22 0.68 19.56
CA SER A 783 33.59 0.18 19.77
C SER A 783 33.93 -0.09 21.24
N LEU A 784 33.24 0.55 22.18
CA LEU A 784 33.39 0.31 23.62
C LEU A 784 32.82 -1.05 24.04
N TRP A 785 31.83 -1.54 23.29
CA TRP A 785 31.29 -2.89 23.45
C TRP A 785 32.24 -3.88 22.77
N GLY A 786 33.13 -4.50 23.54
CA GLY A 786 34.01 -5.58 23.05
C GLY A 786 33.22 -6.72 22.38
N GLU A 787 33.90 -7.52 21.56
CA GLU A 787 33.29 -8.68 20.90
C GLU A 787 32.79 -9.75 21.88
#